data_AF-A0A2Z5R4R3-F1
#
_entry.id   AF-A0A2Z5R4R3-F1
#
_cell.length_a   1.000
_cell.length_b   1.000
_cell.length_c   1.000
_cell.angle_alpha   90.00
_cell.angle_beta   90.00
_cell.angle_gamma   90.00
#
_symmetry.space_group_name_H-M   'P 1'
#
loop_
_entity.id
_entity.type
_entity.pdbx_description
1 polymer ?
#
loop_
_entity_poly.entity_id
_entity_poly.type
_entity_poly.pdbx_seq_one_letter_code
_entity_poly.pdbx_strand_id
1 'polypeptide(L)'
;MSRLSRTTGLRLGRTIADWQGQLRILQRIRETLKQFRPTVYDRPVTDLIAATATGAWRRENGIEMSSMQRSRLRRAAKEYILPGVNIGDLHEQLRIVQAERAEWIRHTAAPRTPQIPENLDALVTACNSLIKEFDGLRIVLDDSPEGTDFTRTTLDALEQRLDALLADRVLLMSLPERDTLTARLLCLGLDELMEDLYARQVPARLVAAELELAWWQSALEELLHDHEGRILGGQALRGVESRFRRADYAHMLGAASRLLECTRQLWNDRIDTHHEQAAYLKSQLRGHEFVLQQLLEHAPTMASTLLPIWTASPFALARHVPPTMRFDAAILLDSESTPLAANLPAITRAEAVIALGDPHSGYPAPFIVSAPATGAPAPATKRLESTFDALSKVVPSLHLAQLGRAMDPVTFDYLNREFYGGQLRQRSVSDAASEPKPTLSVEYIDTRGKVSDNANQESPSFEVERVTLLVLEHAYRRPERSLAVVTASPKHAQRVAGAVRNALNKYPQLAPFFKPGKEPFRVVDFTRAEGMERDTMIFSLGWAAPARPAYPYTMGQLSEEHGREGLVTALTRARRATHIVSCVSPDALEPQKLEHGALDFYRLMRAHEAHQKRVDEQQQAARIPEKMPDNEFLAGEDYGPLPDTGDWLLNDLLVRLRQRGVRIEPGGGLVAFIAYAPAGGGDDEEPAMPLVACSDASPRFASTSVRERTRLLPERLGLTGWNYLTLNTVEVFADPDAVVERIMRYVGMREDNS
;
A
#
# COMPACT_ATOMS: atom_id res chain seq x y z
N MET A 1 -60.52 -38.74 -26.63
CA MET A 1 -60.01 -39.90 -27.39
C MET A 1 -59.92 -41.20 -26.59
N SER A 2 -59.43 -41.19 -25.34
CA SER A 2 -59.36 -42.41 -24.49
C SER A 2 -60.70 -43.16 -24.31
N ARG A 3 -61.81 -42.43 -24.07
CA ARG A 3 -63.16 -43.01 -24.01
C ARG A 3 -63.61 -43.62 -25.35
N LEU A 4 -63.24 -42.99 -26.47
CA LEU A 4 -63.57 -43.44 -27.83
C LEU A 4 -62.79 -44.72 -28.21
N SER A 5 -61.52 -44.82 -27.82
CA SER A 5 -60.70 -46.03 -27.98
C SER A 5 -61.33 -47.24 -27.26
N ARG A 6 -61.87 -47.05 -26.05
CA ARG A 6 -62.55 -48.13 -25.29
C ARG A 6 -63.84 -48.61 -25.95
N THR A 7 -64.63 -47.72 -26.53
CA THR A 7 -65.90 -48.08 -27.18
C THR A 7 -65.70 -48.66 -28.58
N THR A 8 -64.74 -48.15 -29.35
CA THR A 8 -64.55 -48.54 -30.76
C THR A 8 -63.46 -49.59 -30.98
N GLY A 9 -62.61 -49.87 -29.99
CA GLY A 9 -61.47 -50.79 -30.11
C GLY A 9 -60.26 -50.23 -30.89
N LEU A 10 -60.26 -48.93 -31.16
CA LEU A 10 -59.14 -48.22 -31.79
C LEU A 10 -57.92 -48.16 -30.87
N ARG A 11 -56.72 -48.28 -31.45
CA ARG A 11 -55.47 -47.98 -30.75
C ARG A 11 -55.41 -46.49 -30.43
N LEU A 12 -54.93 -46.15 -29.23
CA LEU A 12 -54.80 -44.76 -28.84
C LEU A 12 -53.67 -44.12 -29.67
N GLY A 13 -54.00 -43.16 -30.53
CA GLY A 13 -52.99 -42.43 -31.32
C GLY A 13 -52.04 -41.66 -30.41
N ARG A 14 -50.75 -41.62 -30.78
CA ARG A 14 -49.70 -40.95 -29.98
C ARG A 14 -49.53 -39.49 -30.37
N THR A 15 -50.05 -39.10 -31.53
CA THR A 15 -49.99 -37.75 -32.08
C THR A 15 -51.39 -37.24 -32.42
N ILE A 16 -51.52 -35.92 -32.58
CA ILE A 16 -52.79 -35.29 -32.99
C ILE A 16 -53.11 -35.64 -34.45
N ALA A 17 -52.09 -35.80 -35.30
CA ALA A 17 -52.24 -36.30 -36.67
C ALA A 17 -52.88 -37.70 -36.69
N ASP A 18 -52.48 -38.59 -35.78
CA ASP A 18 -53.11 -39.92 -35.65
C ASP A 18 -54.58 -39.81 -35.25
N TRP A 19 -54.92 -38.91 -34.32
CA TRP A 19 -56.29 -38.68 -33.91
C TRP A 19 -57.15 -38.14 -35.06
N GLN A 20 -56.60 -37.21 -35.84
CA GLN A 20 -57.28 -36.66 -37.02
C GLN A 20 -57.52 -37.74 -38.08
N GLY A 21 -56.52 -38.60 -38.33
CA GLY A 21 -56.65 -39.75 -39.23
C GLY A 21 -57.74 -40.72 -38.79
N GLN A 22 -57.75 -41.10 -37.50
CA GLN A 22 -58.75 -41.99 -36.90
C GLN A 22 -60.18 -41.42 -36.99
N LEU A 23 -60.35 -40.13 -36.71
CA LEU A 23 -61.65 -39.47 -36.80
C LEU A 23 -62.14 -39.35 -38.26
N ARG A 24 -61.26 -39.05 -39.22
CA ARG A 24 -61.60 -39.03 -40.65
C ARG A 24 -62.03 -40.40 -41.17
N ILE A 25 -61.40 -41.48 -40.70
CA ILE A 25 -61.81 -42.85 -41.05
C ILE A 25 -63.20 -43.15 -40.50
N LEU A 26 -63.47 -42.80 -39.24
CA LEU A 26 -64.80 -43.00 -38.65
C LEU A 26 -65.90 -42.19 -39.36
N GLN A 27 -65.60 -40.97 -39.82
CA GLN A 27 -66.52 -40.19 -40.64
C GLN A 27 -66.80 -40.84 -41.99
N ARG A 28 -65.76 -41.33 -42.67
CA ARG A 28 -65.88 -42.05 -43.95
C ARG A 28 -66.71 -43.33 -43.79
N ILE A 29 -66.39 -44.15 -42.79
CA ILE A 29 -67.14 -45.37 -42.47
C ILE A 29 -68.60 -45.06 -42.12
N ARG A 30 -68.88 -43.94 -41.42
CA ARG A 30 -70.25 -43.50 -41.14
C ARG A 30 -71.04 -43.21 -42.42
N GLU A 31 -70.43 -42.58 -43.42
CA GLU A 31 -71.07 -42.34 -44.71
C GLU A 31 -71.32 -43.66 -45.46
N THR A 32 -70.35 -44.57 -45.45
CA THR A 32 -70.47 -45.90 -46.09
C THR A 32 -71.55 -46.77 -45.43
N LEU A 33 -71.68 -46.70 -44.10
CA LEU A 33 -72.71 -47.42 -43.33
C LEU A 33 -74.13 -46.87 -43.51
N LYS A 34 -74.32 -45.72 -44.19
CA LYS A 34 -75.65 -45.27 -44.66
C LYS A 34 -76.16 -46.11 -45.83
N GLN A 35 -75.25 -46.75 -46.58
CA GLN A 35 -75.58 -47.52 -47.80
C GLN A 35 -75.44 -49.04 -47.58
N PHE A 36 -74.53 -49.46 -46.70
CA PHE A 36 -74.19 -50.86 -46.44
C PHE A 36 -74.43 -51.27 -44.98
N ARG A 37 -74.69 -52.56 -44.76
CA ARG A 37 -74.76 -53.15 -43.42
C ARG A 37 -73.37 -53.20 -42.77
N PRO A 38 -73.26 -53.08 -41.43
CA PRO A 38 -71.97 -53.17 -40.73
C PRO A 38 -71.19 -54.47 -40.97
N THR A 39 -71.88 -55.56 -41.30
CA THR A 39 -71.30 -56.89 -41.58
C THR A 39 -70.43 -56.94 -42.83
N VAL A 40 -70.42 -55.90 -43.68
CA VAL A 40 -69.53 -55.82 -44.85
C VAL A 40 -68.06 -55.74 -44.44
N TYR A 41 -67.77 -55.20 -43.25
CA TYR A 41 -66.40 -55.04 -42.77
C TYR A 41 -65.80 -56.32 -42.15
N ASP A 42 -66.58 -57.37 -41.92
CA ASP A 42 -66.12 -58.60 -41.26
C ASP A 42 -65.14 -59.39 -42.13
N ARG A 43 -65.46 -59.55 -43.43
CA ARG A 43 -64.66 -60.34 -44.38
C ARG A 43 -64.05 -59.45 -45.45
N PRO A 44 -62.88 -59.80 -46.01
CA PRO A 44 -62.36 -59.10 -47.18
C PRO A 44 -63.36 -59.21 -48.34
N VAL A 45 -63.71 -58.08 -48.95
CA VAL A 45 -64.68 -58.02 -50.05
C VAL A 45 -63.99 -58.11 -51.43
N THR A 46 -62.74 -58.57 -51.47
CA THR A 46 -61.94 -58.75 -52.69
C THR A 46 -62.65 -59.61 -53.73
N ASP A 47 -63.29 -60.68 -53.28
CA ASP A 47 -64.03 -61.61 -54.14
C ASP A 47 -65.34 -61.00 -54.67
N LEU A 48 -65.93 -60.07 -53.89
CA LEU A 48 -67.13 -59.32 -54.29
C LEU A 48 -66.79 -58.23 -55.30
N ILE A 49 -65.65 -57.54 -55.13
CA ILE A 49 -65.11 -56.54 -56.07
C ILE A 49 -64.83 -57.21 -57.42
N ALA A 50 -64.17 -58.38 -57.41
CA ALA A 50 -63.89 -59.14 -58.62
C ALA A 50 -65.18 -59.58 -59.34
N ALA A 51 -66.23 -59.97 -58.60
CA ALA A 51 -67.50 -60.40 -59.18
C ALA A 51 -68.32 -59.24 -59.82
N THR A 52 -68.21 -58.02 -59.27
CA THR A 52 -68.94 -56.83 -59.73
C THR A 52 -68.23 -56.05 -60.84
N ALA A 53 -66.94 -56.30 -61.06
CA ALA A 53 -66.12 -55.63 -62.08
C ALA A 53 -66.53 -55.89 -63.53
N THR A 54 -66.07 -55.02 -64.43
CA THR A 54 -66.22 -55.17 -65.90
C THR A 54 -65.34 -56.31 -66.45
N GLY A 55 -65.61 -56.76 -67.68
CA GLY A 55 -64.85 -57.84 -68.32
C GLY A 55 -63.39 -57.48 -68.65
N ALA A 56 -63.10 -56.19 -68.87
CA ALA A 56 -61.75 -55.68 -69.12
C ALA A 56 -60.90 -55.69 -67.83
N TRP A 57 -61.44 -55.14 -66.74
CA TRP A 57 -60.77 -55.05 -65.44
C TRP A 57 -60.30 -56.41 -64.90
N ARG A 58 -61.10 -57.47 -65.10
CA ARG A 58 -60.73 -58.84 -64.66
C ARG A 58 -59.58 -59.45 -65.47
N ARG A 59 -59.50 -59.14 -66.77
CA ARG A 59 -58.40 -59.60 -67.64
C ARG A 59 -57.07 -58.93 -67.25
N GLU A 60 -57.11 -57.64 -66.94
CA GLU A 60 -55.94 -56.90 -66.48
C GLU A 60 -55.42 -57.37 -65.11
N ASN A 61 -56.32 -57.80 -64.22
CA ASN A 61 -55.95 -58.28 -62.88
C ASN A 61 -55.72 -59.80 -62.81
N GLY A 62 -55.79 -60.53 -63.94
CA GLY A 62 -55.48 -61.96 -64.02
C GLY A 62 -56.48 -62.90 -63.31
N ILE A 63 -57.74 -62.50 -63.16
CA ILE A 63 -58.75 -63.24 -62.38
C ILE A 63 -59.72 -64.00 -63.30
N GLU A 64 -59.66 -65.33 -63.31
CA GLU A 64 -60.63 -66.20 -63.97
C GLU A 64 -61.76 -66.62 -63.02
N MET A 65 -63.03 -66.42 -63.41
CA MET A 65 -64.20 -66.80 -62.60
C MET A 65 -65.28 -67.43 -63.45
N SER A 66 -65.87 -68.54 -62.98
CA SER A 66 -67.04 -69.16 -63.61
C SER A 66 -68.28 -68.25 -63.52
N SER A 67 -69.10 -68.21 -64.59
CA SER A 67 -70.35 -67.43 -64.65
C SER A 67 -71.30 -67.73 -63.48
N MET A 68 -71.30 -68.97 -62.97
CA MET A 68 -72.13 -69.40 -61.83
C MET A 68 -71.61 -68.83 -60.50
N GLN A 69 -70.29 -68.84 -60.29
CA GLN A 69 -69.64 -68.24 -59.12
C GLN A 69 -69.84 -66.72 -59.11
N ARG A 70 -69.75 -66.06 -60.27
CA ARG A 70 -69.99 -64.61 -60.42
C ARG A 70 -71.41 -64.21 -60.01
N SER A 71 -72.43 -64.92 -60.50
CA SER A 71 -73.83 -64.65 -60.15
C SER A 71 -74.07 -64.79 -58.64
N ARG A 72 -73.52 -65.84 -58.04
CA ARG A 72 -73.62 -66.10 -56.59
C ARG A 72 -72.98 -64.99 -55.76
N LEU A 73 -71.76 -64.58 -56.10
CA LEU A 73 -71.04 -63.52 -55.39
C LEU A 73 -71.67 -62.14 -55.62
N ARG A 74 -72.24 -61.86 -56.80
CA ARG A 74 -72.99 -60.63 -57.07
C ARG A 74 -74.30 -60.56 -56.28
N ARG A 75 -74.95 -61.70 -56.04
CA ARG A 75 -76.13 -61.80 -55.17
C ARG A 75 -75.73 -61.57 -53.70
N ALA A 76 -74.64 -62.18 -53.24
CA ALA A 76 -74.08 -61.93 -51.90
C ALA A 76 -73.69 -60.45 -51.70
N ALA A 77 -73.10 -59.80 -52.71
CA ALA A 77 -72.78 -58.37 -52.67
C ALA A 77 -74.01 -57.47 -52.48
N LYS A 78 -75.18 -57.86 -53.02
CA LYS A 78 -76.45 -57.13 -52.87
C LYS A 78 -77.10 -57.34 -51.50
N GLU A 79 -76.87 -58.46 -50.83
CA GLU A 79 -77.40 -58.74 -49.48
C GLU A 79 -76.81 -57.81 -48.41
N TYR A 80 -75.65 -57.24 -48.70
CA TYR A 80 -74.96 -56.28 -47.87
C TYR A 80 -75.50 -54.85 -47.97
N ILE A 81 -76.34 -54.55 -48.97
CA ILE A 81 -76.93 -53.21 -49.16
C ILE A 81 -78.14 -53.05 -48.22
N LEU A 82 -78.34 -51.85 -47.69
CA LEU A 82 -79.51 -51.52 -46.86
C LEU A 82 -80.81 -51.49 -47.72
N PRO A 83 -81.95 -51.96 -47.18
CA PRO A 83 -83.22 -51.91 -47.90
C PRO A 83 -83.60 -50.46 -48.30
N GLY A 84 -83.88 -50.23 -49.58
CA GLY A 84 -84.30 -48.91 -50.10
C GLY A 84 -83.20 -48.03 -50.69
N VAL A 85 -81.92 -48.45 -50.63
CA VAL A 85 -80.79 -47.72 -51.24
C VAL A 85 -80.45 -48.31 -52.61
N ASN A 86 -80.40 -47.50 -53.66
CA ASN A 86 -79.93 -47.90 -54.98
C ASN A 86 -78.52 -47.34 -55.24
N ILE A 87 -77.55 -48.24 -55.46
CA ILE A 87 -76.15 -47.87 -55.69
C ILE A 87 -75.87 -47.93 -57.18
N GLY A 88 -75.48 -46.80 -57.78
CA GLY A 88 -75.19 -46.69 -59.22
C GLY A 88 -74.01 -47.56 -59.66
N ASP A 89 -72.86 -47.42 -59.00
CA ASP A 89 -71.67 -48.25 -59.23
C ASP A 89 -71.30 -49.06 -57.98
N LEU A 90 -71.79 -50.29 -57.94
CA LEU A 90 -71.51 -51.23 -56.84
C LEU A 90 -70.04 -51.66 -56.80
N HIS A 91 -69.32 -51.63 -57.92
CA HIS A 91 -67.91 -52.04 -57.94
C HIS A 91 -67.05 -50.98 -57.25
N GLU A 92 -67.24 -49.71 -57.58
CA GLU A 92 -66.47 -48.61 -57.00
C GLU A 92 -66.74 -48.45 -55.50
N GLN A 93 -68.01 -48.57 -55.07
CA GLN A 93 -68.34 -48.50 -53.65
C GLN A 93 -67.75 -49.66 -52.83
N LEU A 94 -67.68 -50.87 -53.37
CA LEU A 94 -67.01 -51.99 -52.70
C LEU A 94 -65.48 -51.80 -52.63
N ARG A 95 -64.87 -51.13 -53.61
CA ARG A 95 -63.44 -50.73 -53.54
C ARG A 95 -63.20 -49.74 -52.41
N ILE A 96 -64.08 -48.75 -52.25
CA ILE A 96 -64.03 -47.78 -51.14
C ILE A 96 -64.14 -48.52 -49.80
N VAL A 97 -65.12 -49.42 -49.65
CA VAL A 97 -65.29 -50.23 -48.44
C VAL A 97 -64.04 -51.07 -48.12
N GLN A 98 -63.42 -51.70 -49.13
CA GLN A 98 -62.20 -52.48 -48.93
C GLN A 98 -61.00 -51.61 -48.54
N ALA A 99 -60.88 -50.41 -49.10
CA ALA A 99 -59.84 -49.45 -48.74
C ALA A 99 -60.05 -48.93 -47.30
N GLU A 100 -61.28 -48.55 -46.94
CA GLU A 100 -61.67 -48.14 -45.59
C GLU A 100 -61.43 -49.26 -44.58
N ARG A 101 -61.75 -50.51 -44.93
CA ARG A 101 -61.47 -51.69 -44.09
C ARG A 101 -59.97 -51.88 -43.86
N ALA A 102 -59.15 -51.77 -44.90
CA ALA A 102 -57.69 -51.89 -44.78
C ALA A 102 -57.09 -50.77 -43.92
N GLU A 103 -57.65 -49.57 -43.99
CA GLU A 103 -57.26 -48.43 -43.14
C GLU A 103 -57.74 -48.61 -41.70
N TRP A 104 -58.99 -49.04 -41.49
CA TRP A 104 -59.55 -49.36 -40.18
C TRP A 104 -58.73 -50.40 -39.42
N ILE A 105 -58.38 -51.51 -40.08
CA ILE A 105 -57.59 -52.59 -39.48
C ILE A 105 -56.24 -52.09 -38.98
N ARG A 106 -55.59 -51.16 -39.70
CA ARG A 106 -54.31 -50.56 -39.28
C ARG A 106 -54.41 -49.79 -37.96
N HIS A 107 -55.57 -49.21 -37.66
CA HIS A 107 -55.79 -48.43 -36.45
C HIS A 107 -56.46 -49.21 -35.30
N THR A 108 -56.94 -50.44 -35.53
CA THR A 108 -57.55 -51.28 -34.48
C THR A 108 -56.55 -52.24 -33.82
N ALA A 109 -56.77 -52.57 -32.53
CA ALA A 109 -55.94 -53.56 -31.83
C ALA A 109 -56.33 -55.03 -32.13
N ALA A 110 -57.60 -55.27 -32.49
CA ALA A 110 -58.14 -56.57 -32.90
C ALA A 110 -59.21 -56.37 -33.99
N PRO A 111 -59.37 -57.28 -34.96
CA PRO A 111 -60.37 -57.15 -36.01
C PRO A 111 -61.78 -57.22 -35.41
N ARG A 112 -62.47 -56.08 -35.39
CA ARG A 112 -63.86 -55.91 -34.94
C ARG A 112 -64.64 -55.06 -35.93
N THR A 113 -65.96 -55.26 -35.98
CA THR A 113 -66.88 -54.41 -36.72
C THR A 113 -66.77 -52.95 -36.24
N PRO A 114 -66.68 -51.96 -37.14
CA PRO A 114 -66.64 -50.57 -36.73
C PRO A 114 -67.95 -50.17 -36.05
N GLN A 115 -67.86 -49.66 -34.82
CA GLN A 115 -68.98 -49.02 -34.12
C GLN A 115 -68.81 -47.51 -34.20
N ILE A 116 -69.86 -46.80 -34.61
CA ILE A 116 -69.85 -45.33 -34.71
C ILE A 116 -70.27 -44.75 -33.35
N PRO A 117 -69.42 -43.93 -32.69
CA PRO A 117 -69.81 -43.24 -31.47
C PRO A 117 -70.83 -42.12 -31.74
N GLU A 118 -71.77 -41.92 -30.82
CA GLU A 118 -72.79 -40.85 -30.91
C GLU A 118 -72.18 -39.44 -30.88
N ASN A 119 -70.98 -39.28 -30.31
CA ASN A 119 -70.31 -38.00 -30.13
C ASN A 119 -69.21 -37.70 -31.18
N LEU A 120 -69.25 -38.35 -32.35
CA LEU A 120 -68.21 -38.19 -33.38
C LEU A 120 -68.04 -36.74 -33.86
N ASP A 121 -69.14 -36.03 -34.10
CA ASP A 121 -69.09 -34.65 -34.63
C ASP A 121 -68.52 -33.65 -33.61
N ALA A 122 -68.80 -33.85 -32.31
CA ALA A 122 -68.22 -33.05 -31.24
C ALA A 122 -66.69 -33.25 -31.15
N LEU A 123 -66.22 -34.49 -31.32
CA LEU A 123 -64.78 -34.80 -31.27
C LEU A 123 -64.02 -34.26 -32.48
N VAL A 124 -64.61 -34.30 -33.67
CA VAL A 124 -64.03 -33.69 -34.87
C VAL A 124 -63.94 -32.17 -34.70
N THR A 125 -64.98 -31.54 -34.18
CA THR A 125 -65.00 -30.10 -33.92
C THR A 125 -63.93 -29.69 -32.90
N ALA A 126 -63.80 -30.42 -31.80
CA ALA A 126 -62.77 -30.18 -30.79
C ALA A 126 -61.35 -30.36 -31.35
N CYS A 127 -61.11 -31.40 -32.16
CA CYS A 127 -59.81 -31.63 -32.79
C CYS A 127 -59.43 -30.51 -33.78
N ASN A 128 -60.39 -30.02 -34.56
CA ASN A 128 -60.16 -28.90 -35.48
C ASN A 128 -59.92 -27.57 -34.74
N SER A 129 -60.60 -27.33 -33.62
CA SER A 129 -60.35 -26.15 -32.77
C SER A 129 -58.93 -26.14 -32.23
N LEU A 130 -58.49 -27.30 -31.72
CA LEU A 130 -57.13 -27.47 -31.20
C LEU A 130 -56.05 -27.22 -32.26
N ILE A 131 -56.26 -27.71 -33.49
CA ILE A 131 -55.32 -27.46 -34.60
C ILE A 131 -55.25 -25.95 -34.91
N LYS A 132 -56.38 -25.25 -34.89
CA LYS A 132 -56.44 -23.81 -35.13
C LYS A 132 -55.70 -23.00 -34.06
N GLU A 133 -55.76 -23.43 -32.81
CA GLU A 133 -54.99 -22.82 -31.71
C GLU A 133 -53.48 -23.05 -31.90
N PHE A 134 -53.07 -24.24 -32.35
CA PHE A 134 -51.67 -24.49 -32.69
C PHE A 134 -51.15 -23.67 -33.87
N ASP A 135 -51.98 -23.38 -34.87
CA ASP A 135 -51.57 -22.47 -35.95
C ASP A 135 -51.27 -21.04 -35.43
N GLY A 136 -51.98 -20.59 -34.39
CA GLY A 136 -51.65 -19.34 -33.70
C GLY A 136 -50.30 -19.40 -32.98
N LEU A 137 -50.03 -20.48 -32.26
CA LEU A 137 -48.75 -20.70 -31.57
C LEU A 137 -47.56 -20.82 -32.52
N ARG A 138 -47.77 -21.39 -33.73
CA ARG A 138 -46.73 -21.50 -34.76
C ARG A 138 -46.20 -20.15 -35.22
N ILE A 139 -47.06 -19.14 -35.32
CA ILE A 139 -46.67 -17.79 -35.73
C ILE A 139 -45.76 -17.14 -34.67
N VAL A 140 -46.02 -17.41 -33.39
CA VAL A 140 -45.29 -16.79 -32.27
C VAL A 140 -43.96 -17.51 -32.01
N LEU A 141 -43.85 -18.80 -32.33
CA LEU A 141 -42.72 -19.66 -31.98
C LEU A 141 -41.85 -20.08 -33.18
N ASP A 142 -41.86 -19.29 -34.26
CA ASP A 142 -41.20 -19.63 -35.54
C ASP A 142 -39.68 -19.85 -35.38
N ASP A 143 -39.03 -19.03 -34.54
CA ASP A 143 -37.59 -19.10 -34.26
C ASP A 143 -37.23 -19.99 -33.05
N SER A 144 -38.20 -20.76 -32.52
CA SER A 144 -37.93 -21.60 -31.33
C SER A 144 -37.06 -22.81 -31.67
N PRO A 145 -36.06 -23.16 -30.84
CA PRO A 145 -35.14 -24.27 -31.09
C PRO A 145 -35.84 -25.65 -31.10
N GLU A 146 -37.01 -25.75 -30.47
CA GLU A 146 -37.84 -26.96 -30.42
C GLU A 146 -38.77 -27.12 -31.64
N GLY A 147 -38.74 -26.17 -32.59
CA GLY A 147 -39.48 -26.21 -33.86
C GLY A 147 -40.99 -25.96 -33.75
N THR A 148 -41.68 -25.92 -34.89
CA THR A 148 -43.09 -25.50 -34.99
C THR A 148 -44.09 -26.64 -35.18
N ASP A 149 -43.68 -27.90 -35.09
CA ASP A 149 -44.56 -29.04 -35.39
C ASP A 149 -45.29 -29.59 -34.16
N PHE A 150 -46.43 -28.98 -33.84
CA PHE A 150 -47.31 -29.45 -32.75
C PHE A 150 -48.21 -30.62 -33.14
N THR A 151 -48.30 -30.95 -34.43
CA THR A 151 -49.27 -31.93 -34.94
C THR A 151 -48.72 -33.36 -34.96
N ARG A 152 -47.42 -33.50 -35.22
CA ARG A 152 -46.72 -34.79 -35.30
C ARG A 152 -45.89 -35.12 -34.06
N THR A 153 -45.75 -34.18 -33.15
CA THR A 153 -45.12 -34.41 -31.84
C THR A 153 -45.99 -35.31 -30.97
N THR A 154 -45.36 -36.11 -30.10
CA THR A 154 -46.09 -36.98 -29.16
C THR A 154 -46.84 -36.13 -28.13
N LEU A 155 -48.01 -36.61 -27.71
CA LEU A 155 -48.86 -35.88 -26.77
C LEU A 155 -48.16 -35.58 -25.44
N ASP A 156 -47.37 -36.52 -24.91
CA ASP A 156 -46.63 -36.32 -23.65
C ASP A 156 -45.58 -35.21 -23.75
N ALA A 157 -44.86 -35.14 -24.88
CA ALA A 157 -43.87 -34.09 -25.13
C ALA A 157 -44.54 -32.75 -25.41
N LEU A 158 -45.70 -32.76 -26.07
CA LEU A 158 -46.50 -31.57 -26.32
C LEU A 158 -47.05 -30.98 -25.02
N GLU A 159 -47.54 -31.82 -24.10
CA GLU A 159 -48.02 -31.41 -22.78
C GLU A 159 -46.89 -30.80 -21.95
N GLN A 160 -45.73 -31.46 -21.87
CA GLN A 160 -44.54 -30.93 -21.20
C GLN A 160 -44.08 -29.58 -21.78
N ARG A 161 -44.09 -29.43 -23.10
CA ARG A 161 -43.73 -28.18 -23.76
C ARG A 161 -44.71 -27.06 -23.45
N LEU A 162 -46.02 -27.34 -23.45
CA LEU A 162 -47.04 -26.36 -23.09
C LEU A 162 -46.95 -25.97 -21.61
N ASP A 163 -46.67 -26.92 -20.72
CA ASP A 163 -46.45 -26.66 -19.29
C ASP A 163 -45.19 -25.79 -19.06
N ALA A 164 -44.10 -26.05 -19.80
CA ALA A 164 -42.89 -25.22 -19.74
C ALA A 164 -43.16 -23.78 -20.21
N LEU A 165 -43.91 -23.61 -21.31
CA LEU A 165 -44.32 -22.29 -21.79
C LEU A 165 -45.24 -21.55 -20.80
N LEU A 166 -46.09 -22.28 -20.07
CA LEU A 166 -46.97 -21.72 -19.03
C LEU A 166 -46.22 -21.37 -17.74
N ALA A 167 -45.17 -22.11 -17.39
CA ALA A 167 -44.37 -21.87 -16.19
C ALA A 167 -43.64 -20.53 -16.24
N ASP A 168 -43.31 -20.02 -17.43
CA ASP A 168 -42.52 -18.80 -17.62
C ASP A 168 -43.34 -17.49 -17.62
N ARG A 169 -44.49 -17.50 -16.96
CA ARG A 169 -45.42 -16.36 -16.93
C ARG A 169 -44.84 -15.13 -16.21
N VAL A 170 -43.88 -15.33 -15.32
CA VAL A 170 -43.27 -14.27 -14.52
C VAL A 170 -42.31 -13.42 -15.37
N LEU A 171 -41.55 -14.02 -16.29
CA LEU A 171 -40.62 -13.27 -17.16
C LEU A 171 -41.36 -12.44 -18.22
N LEU A 172 -42.56 -12.87 -18.64
CA LEU A 172 -43.42 -12.11 -19.55
C LEU A 172 -43.90 -10.77 -18.96
N MET A 173 -44.10 -10.70 -17.65
CA MET A 173 -44.54 -9.47 -16.99
C MET A 173 -43.44 -8.40 -16.92
N SER A 174 -42.17 -8.80 -16.91
CA SER A 174 -41.02 -7.89 -16.86
C SER A 174 -40.43 -7.59 -18.25
N LEU A 175 -40.94 -8.21 -19.32
CA LEU A 175 -40.43 -8.04 -20.68
C LEU A 175 -40.42 -6.58 -21.16
N PRO A 176 -41.47 -5.76 -20.96
CA PRO A 176 -41.46 -4.37 -21.43
C PRO A 176 -40.40 -3.52 -20.72
N GLU A 177 -40.25 -3.71 -19.41
CA GLU A 177 -39.25 -3.01 -18.62
C GLU A 177 -37.82 -3.43 -19.02
N ARG A 178 -37.59 -4.74 -19.20
CA ARG A 178 -36.31 -5.28 -19.70
C ARG A 178 -35.96 -4.74 -21.08
N ASP A 179 -36.91 -4.69 -22.00
CA ASP A 179 -36.70 -4.15 -23.35
C ASP A 179 -36.31 -2.67 -23.29
N THR A 180 -37.02 -1.89 -22.47
CA THR A 180 -36.72 -0.46 -22.26
C THR A 180 -35.32 -0.25 -21.65
N LEU A 181 -34.95 -1.06 -20.65
CA LEU A 181 -33.63 -1.01 -20.02
C LEU A 181 -32.52 -1.46 -20.97
N THR A 182 -32.74 -2.52 -21.72
CA THR A 182 -31.79 -3.04 -22.71
C THR A 182 -31.54 -2.00 -23.79
N ALA A 183 -32.59 -1.39 -24.34
CA ALA A 183 -32.47 -0.31 -25.32
C ALA A 183 -31.66 0.88 -24.78
N ARG A 184 -31.85 1.24 -23.50
CA ARG A 184 -31.09 2.32 -22.86
C ARG A 184 -29.60 1.96 -22.71
N LEU A 185 -29.28 0.72 -22.31
CA LEU A 185 -27.90 0.24 -22.18
C LEU A 185 -27.19 0.16 -23.54
N LEU A 186 -27.89 -0.27 -24.59
CA LEU A 186 -27.38 -0.26 -25.96
C LEU A 186 -27.10 1.17 -26.46
N CYS A 187 -27.97 2.14 -26.17
CA CYS A 187 -27.72 3.55 -26.49
C CYS A 187 -26.49 4.14 -25.77
N LEU A 188 -26.07 3.54 -24.65
CA LEU A 188 -24.85 3.93 -23.93
C LEU A 188 -23.59 3.22 -24.44
N GLY A 189 -23.71 2.32 -25.44
CA GLY A 189 -22.59 1.56 -26.00
C GLY A 189 -22.08 0.44 -25.09
N LEU A 190 -22.95 -0.13 -24.24
CA LEU A 190 -22.61 -1.23 -23.33
C LEU A 190 -22.95 -2.61 -23.92
N ASP A 191 -23.08 -2.71 -25.23
CA ASP A 191 -23.45 -3.94 -25.94
C ASP A 191 -22.41 -5.05 -25.75
N GLU A 192 -21.13 -4.78 -26.01
CA GLU A 192 -20.06 -5.78 -25.83
C GLU A 192 -19.95 -6.27 -24.38
N LEU A 193 -20.07 -5.36 -23.41
CA LEU A 193 -20.05 -5.71 -21.98
C LEU A 193 -21.25 -6.57 -21.59
N MET A 194 -22.44 -6.23 -22.11
CA MET A 194 -23.64 -7.04 -21.85
C MET A 194 -23.50 -8.44 -22.43
N GLU A 195 -23.02 -8.59 -23.67
CA GLU A 195 -22.78 -9.90 -24.29
C GLU A 195 -21.81 -10.74 -23.47
N ASP A 196 -20.70 -10.15 -22.99
CA ASP A 196 -19.73 -10.84 -22.14
C ASP A 196 -20.34 -11.27 -20.78
N LEU A 197 -21.06 -10.37 -20.10
CA LEU A 197 -21.74 -10.69 -18.83
C LEU A 197 -22.77 -11.81 -19.00
N TYR A 198 -23.50 -11.82 -20.13
CA TYR A 198 -24.45 -12.89 -20.46
C TYR A 198 -23.74 -14.21 -20.74
N ALA A 199 -22.65 -14.20 -21.52
CA ALA A 199 -21.87 -15.39 -21.85
C ALA A 199 -21.25 -16.04 -20.60
N ARG A 200 -20.75 -15.23 -19.67
CA ARG A 200 -20.15 -15.69 -18.40
C ARG A 200 -21.18 -16.06 -17.31
N GLN A 201 -22.46 -15.74 -17.52
CA GLN A 201 -23.53 -15.89 -16.52
C GLN A 201 -23.18 -15.26 -15.16
N VAL A 202 -22.71 -14.01 -15.17
CA VAL A 202 -22.25 -13.33 -13.96
C VAL A 202 -23.38 -13.14 -12.94
N PRO A 203 -23.19 -13.50 -11.66
CA PRO A 203 -24.18 -13.26 -10.60
C PRO A 203 -24.51 -11.77 -10.45
N ALA A 204 -25.79 -11.44 -10.23
CA ALA A 204 -26.27 -10.05 -10.13
C ALA A 204 -25.48 -9.17 -9.13
N ARG A 205 -25.00 -9.76 -8.03
CA ARG A 205 -24.21 -9.05 -7.00
C ARG A 205 -22.84 -8.54 -7.51
N LEU A 206 -22.31 -9.10 -8.60
CA LEU A 206 -20.99 -8.75 -9.15
C LEU A 206 -21.07 -7.82 -10.36
N VAL A 207 -22.25 -7.65 -10.96
CA VAL A 207 -22.44 -6.86 -12.19
C VAL A 207 -21.95 -5.42 -12.03
N ALA A 208 -22.19 -4.79 -10.88
CA ALA A 208 -21.71 -3.44 -10.63
C ALA A 208 -20.17 -3.36 -10.59
N ALA A 209 -19.51 -4.33 -9.95
CA ALA A 209 -18.05 -4.39 -9.85
C ALA A 209 -17.40 -4.66 -11.22
N GLU A 210 -18.01 -5.52 -12.04
CA GLU A 210 -17.55 -5.80 -13.41
C GLU A 210 -17.69 -4.56 -14.32
N LEU A 211 -18.77 -3.79 -14.19
CA LEU A 211 -18.93 -2.52 -14.91
C LEU A 211 -17.87 -1.50 -14.50
N GLU A 212 -17.61 -1.35 -13.20
CA GLU A 212 -16.55 -0.46 -12.71
C GLU A 212 -15.18 -0.90 -13.22
N LEU A 213 -14.88 -2.19 -13.20
CA LEU A 213 -13.63 -2.75 -13.73
C LEU A 213 -13.48 -2.41 -15.22
N ALA A 214 -14.50 -2.71 -16.04
CA ALA A 214 -14.48 -2.43 -17.48
C ALA A 214 -14.31 -0.92 -17.77
N TRP A 215 -14.99 -0.06 -17.00
CA TRP A 215 -14.87 1.39 -17.11
C TRP A 215 -13.45 1.88 -16.81
N TRP A 216 -12.88 1.49 -15.66
CA TRP A 216 -11.54 1.92 -15.26
C TRP A 216 -10.44 1.36 -16.17
N GLN A 217 -10.60 0.12 -16.63
CA GLN A 217 -9.69 -0.48 -17.59
C GLN A 217 -9.73 0.26 -18.93
N SER A 218 -10.92 0.55 -19.45
CA SER A 218 -11.07 1.33 -20.69
C SER A 218 -10.49 2.74 -20.57
N ALA A 219 -10.76 3.42 -19.45
CA ALA A 219 -10.20 4.75 -19.18
C ALA A 219 -8.68 4.74 -19.08
N LEU A 220 -8.10 3.68 -18.49
CA LEU A 220 -6.65 3.52 -18.44
C LEU A 220 -6.08 3.23 -19.83
N GLU A 221 -6.68 2.33 -20.59
CA GLU A 221 -6.25 2.00 -21.95
C GLU A 221 -6.22 3.26 -22.84
N GLU A 222 -7.24 4.12 -22.74
CA GLU A 222 -7.27 5.42 -23.43
C GLU A 222 -6.15 6.37 -22.94
N LEU A 223 -5.95 6.48 -21.62
CA LEU A 223 -4.86 7.27 -21.05
C LEU A 223 -3.48 6.76 -21.49
N LEU A 224 -3.31 5.44 -21.57
CA LEU A 224 -2.08 4.80 -22.04
C LEU A 224 -1.86 5.03 -23.52
N HIS A 225 -2.91 4.97 -24.34
CA HIS A 225 -2.87 5.22 -25.77
C HIS A 225 -2.31 6.62 -26.08
N ASP A 226 -2.81 7.65 -25.38
CA ASP A 226 -2.32 9.04 -25.50
C ASP A 226 -0.87 9.23 -25.03
N HIS A 227 -0.36 8.33 -24.18
CA HIS A 227 0.95 8.42 -23.54
C HIS A 227 1.92 7.30 -23.97
N GLU A 228 1.62 6.59 -25.07
CA GLU A 228 2.45 5.52 -25.60
C GLU A 228 3.91 5.99 -25.77
N GLY A 229 4.85 5.28 -25.14
CA GLY A 229 6.28 5.58 -25.17
C GLY A 229 6.80 6.51 -24.06
N ARG A 230 5.91 7.18 -23.28
CA ARG A 230 6.31 7.94 -22.08
C ARG A 230 6.23 7.11 -20.80
N ILE A 231 5.39 6.09 -20.80
CA ILE A 231 5.19 5.18 -19.67
C ILE A 231 6.15 4.00 -19.81
N LEU A 232 7.12 3.93 -18.91
CA LEU A 232 8.07 2.81 -18.85
C LEU A 232 7.46 1.69 -18.03
N GLY A 233 7.47 0.46 -18.55
CA GLY A 233 7.14 -0.71 -17.74
C GLY A 233 8.08 -0.87 -16.54
N GLY A 234 7.63 -1.56 -15.49
CA GLY A 234 8.35 -1.66 -14.21
C GLY A 234 9.81 -2.13 -14.34
N GLN A 235 10.08 -3.11 -15.21
CA GLN A 235 11.45 -3.58 -15.46
C GLN A 235 12.34 -2.52 -16.13
N ALA A 236 11.81 -1.81 -17.13
CA ALA A 236 12.54 -0.76 -17.84
C ALA A 236 12.88 0.40 -16.89
N LEU A 237 11.92 0.79 -16.04
CA LEU A 237 12.11 1.82 -15.03
C LEU A 237 13.21 1.43 -14.01
N ARG A 238 13.16 0.22 -13.44
CA ARG A 238 14.23 -0.30 -12.56
C ARG A 238 15.59 -0.33 -13.25
N GLY A 239 15.63 -0.65 -14.54
CA GLY A 239 16.83 -0.58 -15.36
C GLY A 239 17.39 0.85 -15.48
N VAL A 240 16.52 1.83 -15.71
CA VAL A 240 16.89 3.26 -15.72
C VAL A 240 17.40 3.72 -14.36
N GLU A 241 16.69 3.40 -13.28
CA GLU A 241 17.09 3.74 -11.91
C GLU A 241 18.45 3.14 -11.52
N SER A 242 18.69 1.87 -11.89
CA SER A 242 19.98 1.21 -11.67
C SER A 242 21.11 1.83 -12.49
N ARG A 243 20.85 2.27 -13.74
CA ARG A 243 21.81 3.04 -14.54
C ARG A 243 22.10 4.39 -13.92
N PHE A 244 21.05 5.11 -13.48
CA PHE A 244 21.19 6.39 -12.81
C PHE A 244 22.05 6.29 -11.54
N ARG A 245 21.77 5.31 -10.67
CA ARG A 245 22.58 5.06 -9.46
C ARG A 245 24.06 4.87 -9.81
N ARG A 246 24.37 3.98 -10.75
CA ARG A 246 25.76 3.72 -11.18
C ARG A 246 26.44 4.97 -11.75
N ALA A 247 25.73 5.73 -12.58
CA ALA A 247 26.25 6.97 -13.15
C ALA A 247 26.49 8.04 -12.09
N ASP A 248 25.59 8.21 -11.11
CA ASP A 248 25.76 9.18 -10.02
C ASP A 248 26.93 8.80 -9.12
N TYR A 249 27.11 7.52 -8.80
CA TYR A 249 28.29 7.04 -8.06
C TYR A 249 29.59 7.28 -8.84
N ALA A 250 29.63 6.94 -10.13
CA ALA A 250 30.80 7.22 -10.96
C ALA A 250 31.10 8.73 -11.03
N HIS A 251 30.05 9.56 -11.09
CA HIS A 251 30.17 11.01 -11.07
C HIS A 251 30.78 11.53 -9.75
N MET A 252 30.32 11.02 -8.60
CA MET A 252 30.87 11.37 -7.28
C MET A 252 32.31 10.90 -7.11
N LEU A 253 32.60 9.63 -7.42
CA LEU A 253 33.95 9.07 -7.30
C LEU A 253 34.95 9.79 -8.21
N GLY A 254 34.54 10.19 -9.41
CA GLY A 254 35.36 10.97 -10.33
C GLY A 254 35.51 12.46 -9.97
N ALA A 255 34.83 12.96 -8.93
CA ALA A 255 34.83 14.40 -8.61
C ALA A 255 36.22 14.91 -8.23
N ALA A 256 36.96 14.15 -7.41
CA ALA A 256 38.31 14.52 -7.00
C ALA A 256 39.26 14.60 -8.21
N SER A 257 39.18 13.65 -9.13
CA SER A 257 40.02 13.64 -10.34
C SER A 257 39.73 14.81 -11.27
N ARG A 258 38.45 15.16 -11.46
CA ARG A 258 38.07 16.35 -12.24
C ARG A 258 38.60 17.63 -11.60
N LEU A 259 38.48 17.75 -10.27
CA LEU A 259 38.99 18.91 -9.55
C LEU A 259 40.51 19.01 -9.65
N LEU A 260 41.23 17.91 -9.49
CA LEU A 260 42.68 17.87 -9.66
C LEU A 260 43.13 18.25 -11.07
N GLU A 261 42.41 17.83 -12.10
CA GLU A 261 42.70 18.22 -13.49
C GLU A 261 42.47 19.72 -13.71
N CYS A 262 41.37 20.29 -13.19
CA CYS A 262 41.15 21.74 -13.22
C CYS A 262 42.26 22.51 -12.46
N THR A 263 42.62 22.04 -11.26
CA THR A 263 43.72 22.63 -10.48
C THR A 263 45.05 22.52 -11.23
N ARG A 264 45.33 21.40 -11.90
CA ARG A 264 46.54 21.21 -12.72
C ARG A 264 46.61 22.20 -13.88
N GLN A 265 45.50 22.38 -14.60
CA GLN A 265 45.43 23.34 -15.71
C GLN A 265 45.66 24.77 -15.21
N LEU A 266 44.96 25.15 -14.13
CA LEU A 266 45.14 26.46 -13.51
C LEU A 266 46.58 26.66 -13.00
N TRP A 267 47.16 25.64 -12.39
CA TRP A 267 48.53 25.67 -11.89
C TRP A 267 49.56 25.95 -12.99
N ASN A 268 49.44 25.24 -14.12
CA ASN A 268 50.33 25.45 -15.27
C ASN A 268 50.17 26.85 -15.85
N ASP A 269 48.93 27.32 -16.03
CA ASP A 269 48.66 28.68 -16.52
C ASP A 269 49.22 29.76 -15.58
N ARG A 270 49.12 29.57 -14.26
CA ARG A 270 49.68 30.50 -13.28
C ARG A 270 51.21 30.49 -13.24
N ILE A 271 51.86 29.34 -13.44
CA ILE A 271 53.32 29.28 -13.59
C ILE A 271 53.77 30.07 -14.82
N ASP A 272 53.04 29.95 -15.93
CA ASP A 272 53.37 30.60 -17.20
C ASP A 272 53.11 32.11 -17.15
N THR A 273 52.06 32.55 -16.46
CA THR A 273 51.71 33.98 -16.34
C THR A 273 52.44 34.71 -15.22
N HIS A 274 52.81 34.03 -14.12
CA HIS A 274 53.41 34.64 -12.91
C HIS A 274 54.77 34.02 -12.57
N HIS A 275 55.72 34.10 -13.51
CA HIS A 275 57.04 33.48 -13.40
C HIS A 275 57.83 33.87 -12.13
N GLU A 276 57.79 35.14 -11.70
CA GLU A 276 58.52 35.61 -10.52
C GLU A 276 58.01 34.97 -9.23
N GLN A 277 56.69 34.91 -9.05
CA GLN A 277 56.06 34.26 -7.90
C GLN A 277 56.33 32.75 -7.90
N ALA A 278 56.31 32.12 -9.07
CA ALA A 278 56.63 30.70 -9.23
C ALA A 278 58.09 30.40 -8.87
N ALA A 279 59.03 31.26 -9.27
CA ALA A 279 60.44 31.17 -8.91
C ALA A 279 60.66 31.34 -7.41
N TYR A 280 59.96 32.29 -6.78
CA TYR A 280 59.99 32.50 -5.33
C TYR A 280 59.47 31.28 -4.56
N LEU A 281 58.33 30.73 -4.95
CA LEU A 281 57.81 29.51 -4.33
C LEU A 281 58.80 28.34 -4.49
N LYS A 282 59.42 28.20 -5.67
CA LYS A 282 60.43 27.16 -5.93
C LYS A 282 61.68 27.33 -5.06
N SER A 283 62.09 28.56 -4.75
CA SER A 283 63.21 28.82 -3.85
C SER A 283 62.86 28.45 -2.39
N GLN A 284 61.66 28.79 -1.94
CA GLN A 284 61.14 28.42 -0.61
C GLN A 284 61.03 26.90 -0.45
N LEU A 285 60.54 26.17 -1.45
CA LEU A 285 60.46 24.70 -1.43
C LEU A 285 61.83 24.01 -1.41
N ARG A 286 62.89 24.68 -1.90
CA ARG A 286 64.28 24.18 -1.87
C ARG A 286 65.01 24.57 -0.58
N GLY A 287 64.53 25.60 0.12
CA GLY A 287 65.09 26.08 1.38
C GLY A 287 64.74 25.19 2.57
N HIS A 288 65.42 25.41 3.70
CA HIS A 288 65.15 24.70 4.96
C HIS A 288 64.13 25.40 5.87
N GLU A 289 63.91 26.70 5.69
CA GLU A 289 62.94 27.48 6.47
C GLU A 289 61.79 27.94 5.57
N PHE A 290 60.57 27.60 5.97
CA PHE A 290 59.35 28.01 5.30
C PHE A 290 58.57 28.97 6.21
N VAL A 291 58.44 30.24 5.79
CA VAL A 291 57.66 31.24 6.51
C VAL A 291 56.42 31.58 5.70
N LEU A 292 55.25 31.15 6.19
CA LEU A 292 53.96 31.33 5.52
C LEU A 292 53.69 32.80 5.15
N GLN A 293 53.96 33.72 6.08
CA GLN A 293 53.71 35.14 5.86
C GLN A 293 54.53 35.70 4.68
N GLN A 294 55.81 35.32 4.57
CA GLN A 294 56.67 35.74 3.47
C GLN A 294 56.19 35.16 2.12
N LEU A 295 55.67 33.92 2.12
CA LEU A 295 55.06 33.34 0.92
C LEU A 295 53.83 34.13 0.48
N LEU A 296 52.96 34.52 1.42
CA LEU A 296 51.75 35.26 1.09
C LEU A 296 52.03 36.69 0.62
N GLU A 297 53.13 37.28 1.05
CA GLU A 297 53.54 38.61 0.61
C GLU A 297 54.20 38.58 -0.78
N HIS A 298 55.07 37.59 -1.06
CA HIS A 298 55.87 37.56 -2.30
C HIS A 298 55.27 36.69 -3.42
N ALA A 299 54.41 35.72 -3.08
CA ALA A 299 53.78 34.81 -4.05
C ALA A 299 52.29 34.51 -3.73
N PRO A 300 51.43 35.55 -3.57
CA PRO A 300 50.02 35.37 -3.18
C PRO A 300 49.19 34.60 -4.22
N THR A 301 49.40 34.83 -5.51
CA THR A 301 48.67 34.16 -6.59
C THR A 301 49.02 32.67 -6.63
N MET A 302 50.29 32.34 -6.43
CA MET A 302 50.74 30.95 -6.38
C MET A 302 50.22 30.23 -5.12
N ALA A 303 50.24 30.90 -3.96
CA ALA A 303 49.75 30.33 -2.71
C ALA A 303 48.24 30.02 -2.76
N SER A 304 47.43 30.96 -3.26
CA SER A 304 45.97 30.77 -3.43
C SER A 304 45.61 29.71 -4.48
N THR A 305 46.45 29.52 -5.50
CA THR A 305 46.25 28.49 -6.52
C THR A 305 46.54 27.07 -5.99
N LEU A 306 47.59 26.90 -5.18
CA LEU A 306 47.92 25.61 -4.57
C LEU A 306 46.91 25.20 -3.50
N LEU A 307 46.53 26.16 -2.66
CA LEU A 307 45.67 25.94 -1.51
C LEU A 307 44.46 26.86 -1.66
N PRO A 308 43.43 26.45 -2.44
CA PRO A 308 42.24 27.28 -2.66
C PRO A 308 41.33 27.35 -1.43
N ILE A 309 41.43 26.39 -0.50
CA ILE A 309 40.59 26.31 0.70
C ILE A 309 41.45 26.55 1.94
N TRP A 310 41.06 27.55 2.73
CA TRP A 310 41.77 27.97 3.93
C TRP A 310 40.89 27.72 5.16
N THR A 311 41.38 26.90 6.09
CA THR A 311 40.72 26.67 7.39
C THR A 311 41.56 27.30 8.48
N ALA A 312 41.05 28.35 9.12
CA ALA A 312 41.74 29.05 10.19
C ALA A 312 40.74 29.55 11.24
N SER A 313 41.19 29.67 12.49
CA SER A 313 40.42 30.42 13.48
C SER A 313 40.39 31.91 13.10
N PRO A 314 39.35 32.66 13.48
CA PRO A 314 39.27 34.08 13.16
C PRO A 314 40.49 34.89 13.68
N PHE A 315 41.03 34.48 14.83
CA PHE A 315 42.26 35.05 15.40
C PHE A 315 43.51 34.71 14.58
N ALA A 316 43.62 33.47 14.08
CA ALA A 316 44.75 33.07 13.24
C ALA A 316 44.74 33.80 11.89
N LEU A 317 43.55 33.99 11.30
CA LEU A 317 43.38 34.78 10.09
C LEU A 317 43.86 36.22 10.29
N ALA A 318 43.46 36.86 11.38
CA ALA A 318 43.88 38.23 11.70
C ALA A 318 45.40 38.36 11.95
N ARG A 319 46.03 37.32 12.53
CA ARG A 319 47.45 37.34 12.91
C ARG A 319 48.40 36.95 11.79
N HIS A 320 48.04 35.97 10.97
CA HIS A 320 48.97 35.32 10.04
C HIS A 320 48.71 35.63 8.57
N VAL A 321 47.50 36.09 8.21
CA VAL A 321 47.14 36.36 6.81
C VAL A 321 47.21 37.86 6.52
N PRO A 322 47.99 38.28 5.49
CA PRO A 322 48.11 39.67 5.11
C PRO A 322 46.74 40.36 4.85
N PRO A 323 46.57 41.63 5.23
CA PRO A 323 45.31 42.36 5.05
C PRO A 323 44.97 42.65 3.58
N THR A 324 45.94 42.53 2.68
CA THR A 324 45.77 42.68 1.22
C THR A 324 45.11 41.47 0.57
N MET A 325 45.17 40.30 1.21
CA MET A 325 44.57 39.09 0.69
C MET A 325 43.03 39.19 0.74
N ARG A 326 42.38 38.74 -0.33
CA ARG A 326 40.93 38.67 -0.49
C ARG A 326 40.52 37.24 -0.80
N PHE A 327 39.28 36.92 -0.50
CA PHE A 327 38.67 35.60 -0.70
C PHE A 327 37.39 35.74 -1.51
N ASP A 328 37.05 34.74 -2.30
CA ASP A 328 35.78 34.74 -3.03
C ASP A 328 34.61 34.49 -2.08
N ALA A 329 34.79 33.56 -1.12
CA ALA A 329 33.78 33.23 -0.12
C ALA A 329 34.39 32.98 1.26
N ALA A 330 33.73 33.48 2.30
CA ALA A 330 33.99 33.14 3.70
C ALA A 330 32.85 32.25 4.24
N ILE A 331 33.21 31.04 4.68
CA ILE A 331 32.28 30.13 5.36
C ILE A 331 32.56 30.20 6.85
N LEU A 332 31.61 30.76 7.60
CA LEU A 332 31.68 30.88 9.05
C LEU A 332 30.92 29.70 9.66
N LEU A 333 31.65 28.84 10.37
CA LEU A 333 31.09 27.71 11.11
C LEU A 333 30.83 28.14 12.56
N ASP A 334 29.80 27.57 13.19
CA ASP A 334 29.38 27.87 14.56
C ASP A 334 29.29 29.40 14.81
N SER A 335 28.66 30.09 13.85
CA SER A 335 28.57 31.55 13.81
C SER A 335 27.69 32.15 14.93
N GLU A 336 26.84 31.33 15.55
CA GLU A 336 26.05 31.63 16.74
C GLU A 336 26.93 31.88 17.96
N SER A 337 28.06 31.17 18.06
CA SER A 337 28.95 31.16 19.23
C SER A 337 30.21 31.99 19.06
N THR A 338 30.43 32.56 17.88
CA THR A 338 31.57 33.43 17.61
C THR A 338 31.13 34.89 17.60
N PRO A 339 31.82 35.79 18.32
CA PRO A 339 31.44 37.20 18.36
C PRO A 339 31.74 37.87 17.01
N LEU A 340 30.87 38.78 16.58
CA LEU A 340 30.99 39.48 15.28
C LEU A 340 32.37 40.11 15.10
N ALA A 341 32.90 40.75 16.15
CA ALA A 341 34.20 41.41 16.13
C ALA A 341 35.37 40.48 15.79
N ALA A 342 35.29 39.20 16.18
CA ALA A 342 36.32 38.22 15.84
C ALA A 342 36.27 37.82 14.35
N ASN A 343 35.07 37.79 13.76
CA ASN A 343 34.84 37.35 12.39
C ASN A 343 34.92 38.49 11.35
N LEU A 344 34.94 39.75 11.77
CA LEU A 344 35.08 40.92 10.87
C LEU A 344 36.24 40.80 9.86
N PRO A 345 37.45 40.33 10.23
CA PRO A 345 38.53 40.16 9.26
C PRO A 345 38.21 39.16 8.13
N ALA A 346 37.38 38.16 8.38
CA ALA A 346 36.94 37.22 7.34
C ALA A 346 35.84 37.86 6.47
N ILE A 347 34.84 38.48 7.11
CA ILE A 347 33.68 39.10 6.45
C ILE A 347 34.11 40.24 5.51
N THR A 348 35.00 41.13 5.97
CA THR A 348 35.45 42.30 5.19
C THR A 348 36.38 41.96 4.03
N ARG A 349 36.94 40.75 4.02
CA ARG A 349 37.90 40.31 2.98
C ARG A 349 37.28 39.35 1.98
N ALA A 350 36.00 39.00 2.11
CA ALA A 350 35.30 38.06 1.25
C ALA A 350 34.23 38.76 0.39
N GLU A 351 34.02 38.28 -0.85
CA GLU A 351 32.94 38.77 -1.71
C GLU A 351 31.58 38.18 -1.30
N ALA A 352 31.56 36.90 -0.92
CA ALA A 352 30.40 36.20 -0.39
C ALA A 352 30.65 35.72 1.05
N VAL A 353 29.62 35.81 1.90
CA VAL A 353 29.68 35.31 3.28
C VAL A 353 28.55 34.32 3.49
N ILE A 354 28.89 33.12 3.94
CA ILE A 354 27.95 32.06 4.31
C ILE A 354 28.16 31.78 5.79
N ALA A 355 27.16 32.12 6.62
CA ALA A 355 27.16 31.81 8.04
C ALA A 355 26.32 30.58 8.30
N LEU A 356 26.94 29.56 8.90
CA LEU A 356 26.31 28.34 9.35
C LEU A 356 26.25 28.36 10.88
N GLY A 357 25.09 28.04 11.43
CA GLY A 357 24.87 28.10 12.86
C GLY A 357 23.41 27.86 13.22
N ASP A 358 23.16 27.62 14.50
CA ASP A 358 21.83 27.51 15.07
C ASP A 358 21.62 28.62 16.12
N PRO A 359 20.69 29.58 15.91
CA PRO A 359 20.45 30.67 16.85
C PRO A 359 19.96 30.20 18.23
N HIS A 360 19.50 28.96 18.34
CA HIS A 360 19.04 28.38 19.60
C HIS A 360 20.08 27.50 20.26
N SER A 361 21.23 27.24 19.64
CA SER A 361 22.24 26.30 20.15
C SER A 361 23.64 26.93 20.21
N GLY A 362 23.85 27.84 21.16
CA GLY A 362 25.15 28.44 21.42
C GLY A 362 25.03 29.93 21.67
N TYR A 363 26.09 30.53 22.19
CA TYR A 363 26.16 31.97 22.38
C TYR A 363 27.62 32.42 22.49
N PRO A 364 27.95 33.66 22.08
CA PRO A 364 29.33 34.13 22.12
C PRO A 364 29.79 34.37 23.56
N ALA A 365 30.71 33.54 24.02
CA ALA A 365 31.38 33.73 25.30
C ALA A 365 32.69 34.53 25.13
N PRO A 366 33.03 35.42 26.09
CA PRO A 366 34.31 36.09 26.07
C PRO A 366 35.45 35.07 26.24
N PHE A 367 36.52 35.25 25.46
CA PHE A 367 37.72 34.42 25.59
C PHE A 367 38.51 34.82 26.84
N ILE A 368 38.30 34.10 27.94
CA ILE A 368 38.96 34.34 29.22
C ILE A 368 40.20 33.44 29.32
N VAL A 369 41.40 34.03 29.31
CA VAL A 369 42.69 33.33 29.37
C VAL A 369 43.10 32.93 30.80
N SER A 370 42.54 33.61 31.81
CA SER A 370 42.86 33.37 33.23
C SER A 370 41.63 32.84 33.99
N ALA A 371 41.80 31.78 34.78
CA ALA A 371 40.76 31.40 35.74
C ALA A 371 40.40 32.64 36.59
N PRO A 372 39.10 32.98 36.74
CA PRO A 372 38.72 34.12 37.57
C PRO A 372 39.27 33.87 38.97
N ALA A 373 40.16 34.75 39.43
CA ALA A 373 40.67 34.70 40.79
C ALA A 373 39.47 34.80 41.74
N THR A 374 39.38 33.90 42.72
CA THR A 374 38.32 33.91 43.74
C THR A 374 38.26 35.28 44.41
N GLY A 375 37.16 36.02 44.17
CA GLY A 375 36.93 37.36 44.74
C GLY A 375 37.19 38.54 43.80
N ALA A 376 37.64 38.33 42.56
CA ALA A 376 37.68 39.39 41.58
C ALA A 376 36.26 39.72 41.09
N PRO A 377 35.86 41.01 40.97
CA PRO A 377 34.58 41.37 40.38
C PRO A 377 34.52 40.80 38.96
N ALA A 378 33.41 40.15 38.62
CA ALA A 378 33.18 39.68 37.25
C ALA A 378 33.37 40.88 36.31
N PRO A 379 34.18 40.77 35.25
CA PRO A 379 34.35 41.87 34.31
C PRO A 379 32.96 42.23 33.80
N ALA A 380 32.62 43.53 33.80
CA ALA A 380 31.36 44.02 33.23
C ALA A 380 31.32 43.57 31.76
N THR A 381 30.61 42.48 31.49
CA THR A 381 30.54 41.85 30.18
C THR A 381 29.74 42.78 29.28
N LYS A 382 30.44 43.50 28.39
CA LYS A 382 29.77 44.07 27.21
C LYS A 382 29.06 42.92 26.51
N ARG A 383 27.75 43.06 26.29
CA ARG A 383 26.95 42.12 25.51
C ARG A 383 27.67 41.85 24.18
N LEU A 384 28.13 40.62 23.98
CA LEU A 384 28.75 40.21 22.74
C LEU A 384 27.66 39.93 21.73
N GLU A 385 27.69 40.59 20.59
CA GLU A 385 26.76 40.29 19.51
C GLU A 385 27.27 39.07 18.74
N SER A 386 26.38 38.09 18.59
CA SER A 386 26.62 36.88 17.81
C SER A 386 26.75 37.23 16.32
N THR A 387 27.67 36.55 15.62
CA THR A 387 27.84 36.78 14.19
C THR A 387 26.61 36.33 13.40
N PHE A 388 25.98 35.23 13.81
CA PHE A 388 24.76 34.74 13.18
C PHE A 388 23.59 35.73 13.33
N ASP A 389 23.35 36.22 14.55
CA ASP A 389 22.28 37.18 14.83
C ASP A 389 22.50 38.51 14.11
N ALA A 390 23.75 38.97 14.01
CA ALA A 390 24.07 40.19 13.27
C ALA A 390 23.82 40.02 11.76
N LEU A 391 24.27 38.89 11.19
CA LEU A 391 24.14 38.62 9.75
C LEU A 391 22.70 38.34 9.35
N SER A 392 21.92 37.60 10.15
CA SER A 392 20.53 37.24 9.84
C SER A 392 19.59 38.46 9.69
N LYS A 393 19.98 39.63 10.22
CA LYS A 393 19.27 40.91 10.02
C LYS A 393 19.51 41.51 8.63
N VAL A 394 20.56 41.09 7.93
CA VAL A 394 21.05 41.70 6.68
C VAL A 394 20.98 40.73 5.51
N VAL A 395 21.31 39.45 5.72
CA VAL A 395 21.36 38.42 4.68
C VAL A 395 20.16 37.48 4.78
N PRO A 396 19.71 36.86 3.67
CA PRO A 396 18.60 35.91 3.70
C PRO A 396 18.96 34.65 4.50
N SER A 397 18.08 34.28 5.44
CA SER A 397 18.21 33.07 6.26
C SER A 397 17.55 31.87 5.59
N LEU A 398 18.24 30.73 5.57
CA LEU A 398 17.71 29.44 5.12
C LEU A 398 17.73 28.45 6.28
N HIS A 399 16.60 27.82 6.56
CA HIS A 399 16.47 26.85 7.64
C HIS A 399 16.59 25.41 7.12
N LEU A 400 17.39 24.59 7.79
CA LEU A 400 17.48 23.16 7.52
C LEU A 400 16.44 22.41 8.38
N ALA A 401 15.33 22.02 7.77
CA ALA A 401 14.20 21.41 8.47
C ALA A 401 14.38 19.91 8.77
N GLN A 402 15.39 19.25 8.20
CA GLN A 402 15.48 17.78 8.21
C GLN A 402 16.59 17.28 9.11
N LEU A 403 16.25 16.53 10.16
CA LEU A 403 17.24 15.88 11.03
C LEU A 403 17.67 14.53 10.43
N GLY A 404 18.98 14.35 10.29
CA GLY A 404 19.60 13.12 9.79
C GLY A 404 19.80 12.02 10.84
N ARG A 405 19.43 12.27 12.10
CA ARG A 405 19.55 11.32 13.21
C ARG A 405 18.23 11.17 13.95
N ALA A 406 18.05 10.02 14.59
CA ALA A 406 16.94 9.81 15.52
C ALA A 406 17.23 10.53 16.84
N MET A 407 16.26 11.27 17.36
CA MET A 407 16.27 11.79 18.73
C MET A 407 15.10 11.17 19.51
N ASP A 408 15.20 11.25 20.83
CA ASP A 408 14.11 10.86 21.73
C ASP A 408 12.84 11.69 21.42
N PRO A 409 11.64 11.08 21.31
CA PRO A 409 10.43 11.79 20.91
C PRO A 409 10.08 12.96 21.84
N VAL A 410 10.26 12.80 23.15
CA VAL A 410 9.95 13.86 24.12
C VAL A 410 10.87 15.05 23.91
N THR A 411 12.16 14.77 23.72
CA THR A 411 13.16 15.82 23.47
C THR A 411 12.92 16.50 22.13
N PHE A 412 12.65 15.72 21.08
CA PHE A 412 12.38 16.24 19.73
C PHE A 412 11.12 17.11 19.72
N ASP A 413 9.99 16.62 20.23
CA ASP A 413 8.72 17.35 20.23
C ASP A 413 8.82 18.65 21.04
N TYR A 414 9.49 18.60 22.19
CA TYR A 414 9.73 19.78 23.01
C TYR A 414 10.56 20.83 22.26
N LEU A 415 11.73 20.45 21.75
CA LEU A 415 12.63 21.35 21.05
C LEU A 415 11.97 21.93 19.79
N ASN A 416 11.33 21.08 18.99
CA ASN A 416 10.68 21.48 17.75
C ASN A 416 9.56 22.49 18.02
N ARG A 417 8.74 22.28 19.05
CA ARG A 417 7.65 23.19 19.39
C ARG A 417 8.12 24.53 19.95
N GLU A 418 9.03 24.51 20.94
CA GLU A 418 9.40 25.71 21.69
C GLU A 418 10.50 26.55 21.03
N PHE A 419 11.39 25.93 20.24
CA PHE A 419 12.55 26.61 19.63
C PHE A 419 12.42 26.74 18.11
N TYR A 420 11.93 25.72 17.40
CA TYR A 420 11.97 25.69 15.93
C TYR A 420 10.60 25.84 15.25
N GLY A 421 9.56 26.22 15.99
CA GLY A 421 8.23 26.52 15.43
C GLY A 421 7.53 25.36 14.71
N GLY A 422 7.85 24.11 15.06
CA GLY A 422 7.27 22.91 14.46
C GLY A 422 7.78 22.58 13.05
N GLN A 423 8.83 23.27 12.57
CA GLN A 423 9.34 23.10 11.22
C GLN A 423 10.26 21.88 11.08
N LEU A 424 10.85 21.40 12.18
CA LEU A 424 11.76 20.27 12.14
C LEU A 424 11.00 18.98 11.86
N ARG A 425 11.64 18.12 11.07
CA ARG A 425 11.18 16.79 10.73
C ARG A 425 12.31 15.80 11.01
N GLN A 426 12.01 14.80 11.83
CA GLN A 426 12.90 13.67 12.01
C GLN A 426 12.71 12.71 10.86
N ARG A 427 13.79 12.32 10.17
CA ARG A 427 13.74 11.22 9.21
C ARG A 427 13.63 9.90 9.96
N SER A 428 12.41 9.51 10.31
CA SER A 428 12.11 8.12 10.66
C SER A 428 11.86 7.32 9.37
N VAL A 429 12.38 6.09 9.32
CA VAL A 429 12.10 5.13 8.24
C VAL A 429 10.64 4.63 8.35
N SER A 430 10.10 4.58 9.56
CA SER A 430 8.69 4.35 9.89
C SER A 430 8.49 4.55 11.40
N ASP A 431 7.29 4.92 11.83
CA ASP A 431 6.91 4.95 13.25
C ASP A 431 6.98 3.55 13.89
N ALA A 432 6.87 2.46 13.11
CA ALA A 432 6.90 1.09 13.61
C ALA A 432 8.33 0.51 13.74
N ALA A 433 9.24 0.87 12.83
CA ALA A 433 10.68 0.64 12.99
C ALA A 433 11.31 1.51 14.09
N SER A 434 10.56 2.52 14.53
CA SER A 434 10.92 3.51 15.51
C SER A 434 9.97 3.41 16.71
N GLU A 435 9.78 2.22 17.30
CA GLU A 435 9.60 2.21 18.75
C GLU A 435 10.92 2.71 19.34
N PRO A 436 11.05 4.01 19.64
CA PRO A 436 12.30 4.52 20.13
C PRO A 436 12.38 3.97 21.54
N LYS A 437 13.29 3.00 21.77
CA LYS A 437 13.67 2.66 23.15
C LYS A 437 13.89 3.99 23.86
N PRO A 438 13.21 4.27 24.99
CA PRO A 438 13.27 5.58 25.63
C PRO A 438 14.74 5.90 25.86
N THR A 439 15.17 6.92 25.14
CA THR A 439 16.59 7.22 24.97
C THR A 439 16.94 8.42 25.86
N LEU A 440 15.93 9.19 26.24
CA LEU A 440 15.93 10.05 27.41
C LEU A 440 15.54 9.25 28.65
N SER A 441 16.38 9.28 29.69
CA SER A 441 15.98 8.83 31.02
C SER A 441 16.24 9.93 32.03
N VAL A 442 15.28 10.16 32.94
CA VAL A 442 15.42 11.11 34.03
C VAL A 442 15.48 10.34 35.35
N GLU A 443 16.53 10.56 36.13
CA GLU A 443 16.67 10.02 37.48
C GLU A 443 16.55 11.16 38.51
N TYR A 444 15.55 11.04 39.38
CA TYR A 444 15.37 11.95 40.52
C TYR A 444 15.96 11.34 41.78
N ILE A 445 16.94 12.03 42.37
CA ILE A 445 17.54 11.61 43.64
C ILE A 445 16.73 12.21 44.78
N ASP A 446 16.15 11.36 45.64
CA ASP A 446 15.45 11.83 46.84
C ASP A 446 16.46 12.40 47.85
N THR A 447 16.34 13.70 48.12
CA THR A 447 17.18 14.46 49.05
C THR A 447 16.51 14.70 50.39
N ARG A 448 15.30 14.17 50.63
CA ARG A 448 14.56 14.36 51.88
C ARG A 448 15.40 13.87 53.06
N GLY A 449 15.71 14.78 53.99
CA GLY A 449 16.47 14.49 55.21
C GLY A 449 18.00 14.47 55.07
N LYS A 450 18.55 14.71 53.88
CA LYS A 450 20.01 14.83 53.67
C LYS A 450 20.41 16.30 53.59
N VAL A 451 21.34 16.73 54.45
CA VAL A 451 21.89 18.09 54.42
C VAL A 451 22.96 18.16 53.35
N SER A 452 22.87 19.14 52.45
CA SER A 452 23.94 19.41 51.46
C SER A 452 25.19 19.93 52.18
N ASP A 453 26.37 19.44 51.79
CA ASP A 453 27.66 19.83 52.38
C ASP A 453 27.98 21.34 52.25
N ASN A 454 27.31 22.05 51.33
CA ASN A 454 27.57 23.45 51.01
C ASN A 454 26.39 24.36 51.38
N ALA A 455 26.68 25.47 52.06
CA ALA A 455 25.68 26.49 52.45
C ALA A 455 24.94 27.11 51.25
N ASN A 456 25.56 27.15 50.07
CA ASN A 456 24.97 27.71 48.85
C ASN A 456 24.14 26.70 48.04
N GLN A 457 24.00 25.45 48.51
CA GLN A 457 23.20 24.38 47.87
C GLN A 457 23.63 23.99 46.43
N GLU A 458 24.67 24.65 45.92
CA GLU A 458 25.36 24.36 44.67
C GLU A 458 26.25 23.11 44.82
N SER A 459 26.15 22.21 43.83
CA SER A 459 26.87 20.94 43.71
C SER A 459 26.70 19.96 44.89
N PRO A 460 25.50 19.39 45.09
CA PRO A 460 25.27 18.36 46.10
C PRO A 460 26.15 17.11 45.93
N SER A 461 26.70 16.59 47.03
CA SER A 461 27.61 15.43 47.00
C SER A 461 26.93 14.13 46.55
N PHE A 462 25.66 13.94 46.86
CA PHE A 462 24.89 12.77 46.43
C PHE A 462 24.68 12.72 44.90
N GLU A 463 24.52 13.87 44.24
CA GLU A 463 24.47 13.94 42.78
C GLU A 463 25.83 13.60 42.17
N VAL A 464 26.91 14.17 42.73
CA VAL A 464 28.28 13.91 42.30
C VAL A 464 28.61 12.42 42.41
N GLU A 465 28.25 11.78 43.52
CA GLU A 465 28.43 10.35 43.73
C GLU A 465 27.63 9.52 42.72
N ARG A 466 26.36 9.86 42.51
CA ARG A 466 25.49 9.13 41.58
C ARG A 466 25.97 9.24 40.13
N VAL A 467 26.32 10.44 39.68
CA VAL A 467 26.91 10.67 38.35
C VAL A 467 28.21 9.91 38.20
N THR A 468 29.06 9.91 39.24
CA THR A 468 30.30 9.11 39.22
C THR A 468 30.01 7.63 39.04
N LEU A 469 29.00 7.08 39.73
CA LEU A 469 28.58 5.70 39.56
C LEU A 469 28.08 5.40 38.14
N LEU A 470 27.26 6.29 37.56
CA LEU A 470 26.76 6.13 36.18
C LEU A 470 27.90 6.15 35.15
N VAL A 471 28.92 6.99 35.36
CA VAL A 471 30.12 7.03 34.52
C VAL A 471 30.88 5.69 34.60
N LEU A 472 31.05 5.12 35.80
CA LEU A 472 31.72 3.83 35.97
C LEU A 472 30.89 2.67 35.38
N GLU A 473 29.57 2.70 35.57
CA GLU A 473 28.64 1.70 35.03
C GLU A 473 28.67 1.70 33.50
N HIS A 474 28.68 2.88 32.87
CA HIS A 474 28.83 3.02 31.42
C HIS A 474 30.19 2.50 30.95
N ALA A 475 31.28 2.89 31.61
CA ALA A 475 32.62 2.43 31.27
C ALA A 475 32.78 0.91 31.38
N TYR A 476 32.02 0.26 32.28
CA TYR A 476 32.02 -1.19 32.44
C TYR A 476 31.11 -1.92 31.43
N ARG A 477 29.86 -1.46 31.27
CA ARG A 477 28.86 -2.16 30.44
C ARG A 477 28.95 -1.85 28.95
N ARG A 478 29.42 -0.65 28.59
CA ARG A 478 29.40 -0.11 27.23
C ARG A 478 30.68 0.66 26.89
N PRO A 479 31.87 0.05 27.02
CA PRO A 479 33.14 0.73 26.75
C PRO A 479 33.31 1.18 25.29
N GLU A 480 32.55 0.61 24.36
CA GLU A 480 32.53 0.95 22.94
C GLU A 480 31.86 2.30 22.63
N ARG A 481 31.05 2.83 23.56
CA ARG A 481 30.29 4.07 23.37
C ARG A 481 30.97 5.24 24.03
N SER A 482 31.07 6.36 23.33
CA SER A 482 31.64 7.58 23.91
C SER A 482 30.69 8.24 24.92
N LEU A 483 31.27 8.85 25.95
CA LEU A 483 30.54 9.44 27.08
C LEU A 483 31.04 10.85 27.39
N ALA A 484 30.13 11.78 27.69
CA ALA A 484 30.47 13.02 28.39
C ALA A 484 29.47 13.31 29.51
N VAL A 485 29.92 14.12 30.47
CA VAL A 485 29.06 14.70 31.50
C VAL A 485 28.98 16.21 31.25
N VAL A 486 27.77 16.73 31.13
CA VAL A 486 27.48 18.17 31.03
C VAL A 486 26.79 18.62 32.30
N THR A 487 27.27 19.73 32.87
CA THR A 487 26.76 20.29 34.12
C THR A 487 26.29 21.72 33.95
N ALA A 488 25.26 22.16 34.68
CA ALA A 488 24.80 23.55 34.64
C ALA A 488 25.71 24.55 35.40
N SER A 489 26.73 24.07 36.12
CA SER A 489 27.72 24.90 36.82
C SER A 489 29.16 24.45 36.57
N PRO A 490 30.10 25.38 36.31
CA PRO A 490 31.51 25.05 36.21
C PRO A 490 32.08 24.48 37.53
N LYS A 491 31.58 24.90 38.70
CA LYS A 491 32.01 24.34 39.99
C LYS A 491 31.56 22.90 40.15
N HIS A 492 30.34 22.58 39.72
CA HIS A 492 29.82 21.22 39.75
C HIS A 492 30.63 20.31 38.81
N ALA A 493 30.92 20.77 37.59
CA ALA A 493 31.79 20.07 36.64
C ALA A 493 33.16 19.71 37.24
N GLN A 494 33.81 20.66 37.93
CA GLN A 494 35.10 20.41 38.59
C GLN A 494 35.00 19.35 39.70
N ARG A 495 33.93 19.41 40.51
CA ARG A 495 33.69 18.43 41.59
C ARG A 495 33.43 17.03 41.04
N VAL A 496 32.61 16.90 39.99
CA VAL A 496 32.37 15.62 39.30
C VAL A 496 33.65 15.08 38.68
N ALA A 497 34.43 15.92 37.97
CA ALA A 497 35.71 15.50 37.40
C ALA A 497 36.70 15.02 38.49
N GLY A 498 36.74 15.70 39.64
CA GLY A 498 37.54 15.28 40.80
C GLY A 498 37.07 13.94 41.38
N ALA A 499 35.75 13.74 41.53
CA ALA A 499 35.18 12.50 42.04
C ALA A 499 35.45 11.30 41.11
N VAL A 500 35.29 11.48 39.79
CA VAL A 500 35.63 10.46 38.79
C VAL A 500 37.12 10.11 38.85
N ARG A 501 38.01 11.10 38.96
CA ARG A 501 39.45 10.86 39.12
C ARG A 501 39.77 10.06 40.38
N ASN A 502 39.11 10.37 41.50
CA ASN A 502 39.28 9.63 42.75
C ASN A 502 38.72 8.20 42.65
N ALA A 503 37.64 7.99 41.90
CA ALA A 503 37.08 6.66 41.66
C ALA A 503 37.99 5.80 40.78
N LEU A 504 38.69 6.39 39.81
CA LEU A 504 39.67 5.69 38.97
C LEU A 504 40.85 5.13 39.78
N ASN A 505 41.25 5.80 40.85
CA ASN A 505 42.27 5.26 41.78
C ASN A 505 41.78 3.98 42.48
N LYS A 506 40.47 3.83 42.68
CA LYS A 506 39.87 2.64 43.31
C LYS A 506 39.62 1.51 42.31
N TYR A 507 39.38 1.84 41.04
CA TYR A 507 39.08 0.87 39.97
C TYR A 507 40.00 1.03 38.74
N PRO A 508 41.28 0.63 38.83
CA PRO A 508 42.25 0.78 37.74
C PRO A 508 41.87 0.05 36.45
N GLN A 509 41.04 -1.00 36.53
CA GLN A 509 40.58 -1.78 35.38
C GLN A 509 39.78 -0.97 34.35
N LEU A 510 39.19 0.15 34.75
CA LEU A 510 38.41 1.03 33.86
C LEU A 510 39.28 2.08 33.15
N ALA A 511 40.57 2.19 33.49
CA ALA A 511 41.50 3.17 32.91
C ALA A 511 41.59 3.16 31.36
N PRO A 512 41.46 2.02 30.64
CA PRO A 512 41.48 2.03 29.17
C PRO A 512 40.43 2.94 28.52
N PHE A 513 39.25 3.06 29.12
CA PHE A 513 38.16 3.91 28.62
C PHE A 513 38.50 5.41 28.65
N PHE A 514 39.31 5.85 29.62
CA PHE A 514 39.65 7.26 29.84
C PHE A 514 40.90 7.71 29.06
N LYS A 515 41.49 6.84 28.24
CA LYS A 515 42.65 7.20 27.41
C LYS A 515 42.26 8.25 26.37
N PRO A 516 43.19 9.14 25.99
CA PRO A 516 42.95 10.07 24.89
C PRO A 516 42.70 9.29 23.59
N GLY A 517 41.63 9.64 22.89
CA GLY A 517 41.22 9.06 21.61
C GLY A 517 40.51 10.11 20.76
N LYS A 518 39.77 9.67 19.72
CA LYS A 518 38.99 10.58 18.88
C LYS A 518 37.89 11.30 19.68
N GLU A 519 37.23 10.59 20.60
CA GLU A 519 36.17 11.13 21.46
C GLU A 519 36.45 10.82 22.95
N PRO A 520 37.38 11.56 23.58
CA PRO A 520 37.80 11.27 24.95
C PRO A 520 36.74 11.69 25.97
N PHE A 521 36.58 10.93 27.05
CA PHE A 521 35.70 11.30 28.16
C PHE A 521 36.01 12.71 28.68
N ARG A 522 34.97 13.53 28.85
CA ARG A 522 35.08 14.91 29.35
C ARG A 522 33.92 15.25 30.27
N VAL A 523 34.22 16.05 31.28
CA VAL A 523 33.23 16.67 32.17
C VAL A 523 33.32 18.18 31.92
N VAL A 524 32.23 18.78 31.44
CA VAL A 524 32.19 20.16 30.96
C VAL A 524 30.93 20.87 31.43
N ASP A 525 30.95 22.20 31.48
CA ASP A 525 29.77 23.04 31.60
C ASP A 525 29.18 23.37 30.21
N PHE A 526 28.03 24.06 30.15
CA PHE A 526 27.36 24.33 28.87
C PHE A 526 28.24 25.10 27.89
N THR A 527 28.99 26.11 28.37
CA THR A 527 29.88 26.91 27.50
C THR A 527 30.97 26.08 26.83
N ARG A 528 31.37 24.97 27.44
CA ARG A 528 32.43 24.08 26.95
C ARG A 528 31.89 22.80 26.31
N ALA A 529 30.57 22.62 26.30
CA ALA A 529 29.89 21.52 25.63
C ALA A 529 29.71 21.77 24.13
N GLU A 530 29.95 23.00 23.68
CA GLU A 530 29.86 23.39 22.27
C GLU A 530 30.84 22.60 21.40
N GLY A 531 30.39 22.20 20.20
CA GLY A 531 31.17 21.40 19.25
C GLY A 531 31.49 19.97 19.71
N MET A 532 30.98 19.53 20.86
CA MET A 532 31.18 18.17 21.37
C MET A 532 30.01 17.27 21.01
N GLU A 533 30.28 16.08 20.49
CA GLU A 533 29.26 15.04 20.34
C GLU A 533 29.70 13.74 20.99
N ARG A 534 28.74 13.00 21.57
CA ARG A 534 28.96 11.68 22.19
C ARG A 534 27.80 10.75 21.94
N ASP A 535 28.06 9.44 22.04
CA ASP A 535 26.99 8.44 22.01
C ASP A 535 26.06 8.56 23.21
N THR A 536 26.62 8.77 24.40
CA THR A 536 25.87 8.97 25.63
C THR A 536 26.25 10.29 26.29
N MET A 537 25.26 11.08 26.68
CA MET A 537 25.44 12.30 27.48
C MET A 537 24.76 12.13 28.84
N ILE A 538 25.48 12.44 29.92
CA ILE A 538 24.89 12.58 31.25
C ILE A 538 24.76 14.07 31.53
N PHE A 539 23.54 14.55 31.67
CA PHE A 539 23.26 15.91 32.10
C PHE A 539 23.01 15.92 33.61
N SER A 540 23.84 16.66 34.35
CA SER A 540 23.71 16.82 35.80
C SER A 540 23.32 18.26 36.11
N LEU A 541 22.19 18.45 36.79
CA LEU A 541 21.73 19.79 37.14
C LEU A 541 22.71 20.45 38.12
N GLY A 542 23.15 19.74 39.15
CA GLY A 542 24.13 20.22 40.12
C GLY A 542 23.53 21.13 41.20
N TRP A 543 22.23 21.06 41.45
CA TRP A 543 21.53 21.85 42.47
C TRP A 543 20.60 20.99 43.30
N ALA A 544 20.57 21.24 44.61
CA ALA A 544 19.62 20.63 45.53
C ALA A 544 18.42 21.56 45.80
N ALA A 545 17.29 20.97 46.17
CA ALA A 545 16.13 21.73 46.61
C ALA A 545 16.46 22.49 47.91
N PRO A 546 16.02 23.75 48.04
CA PRO A 546 16.33 24.55 49.22
C PRO A 546 15.60 24.02 50.45
N ALA A 547 16.30 23.98 51.59
CA ALA A 547 15.71 23.60 52.88
C ALA A 547 14.63 24.60 53.37
N ARG A 548 14.57 25.81 52.80
CA ARG A 548 13.55 26.83 53.06
C ARG A 548 13.01 27.38 51.73
N PRO A 549 11.68 27.51 51.55
CA PRO A 549 11.04 27.92 50.28
C PRO A 549 11.24 29.40 49.87
N ALA A 550 12.16 30.12 50.52
CA ALA A 550 12.31 31.59 50.40
C ALA A 550 13.51 32.05 49.56
N TYR A 551 14.34 31.16 49.03
CA TYR A 551 15.49 31.53 48.19
C TYR A 551 15.12 31.48 46.69
N PRO A 552 15.56 32.45 45.87
CA PRO A 552 15.39 32.39 44.43
C PRO A 552 16.14 31.18 43.86
N TYR A 553 15.50 30.47 42.93
CA TYR A 553 16.07 29.31 42.23
C TYR A 553 17.10 29.78 41.20
N THR A 554 18.32 30.10 41.62
CA THR A 554 19.43 30.36 40.69
C THR A 554 20.09 29.03 40.33
N MET A 555 19.65 28.40 39.22
CA MET A 555 20.15 27.12 38.70
C MET A 555 21.40 27.29 37.83
N GLY A 556 22.35 28.11 38.29
CA GLY A 556 23.58 28.38 37.56
C GLY A 556 23.35 28.97 36.19
N GLN A 557 24.08 28.44 35.19
CA GLN A 557 24.02 28.90 33.80
C GLN A 557 22.63 28.72 33.18
N LEU A 558 21.73 27.88 33.72
CA LEU A 558 20.35 27.75 33.22
C LEU A 558 19.48 28.97 33.54
N SER A 559 19.76 29.66 34.64
CA SER A 559 19.02 30.85 35.07
C SER A 559 19.58 32.14 34.49
N GLU A 560 20.71 32.07 33.77
CA GLU A 560 21.31 33.21 33.09
C GLU A 560 20.57 33.51 31.76
N GLU A 561 20.81 34.70 31.18
CA GLU A 561 20.13 35.17 29.95
C GLU A 561 20.23 34.14 28.80
N HIS A 562 21.39 33.51 28.65
CA HIS A 562 21.70 32.50 27.63
C HIS A 562 21.50 31.04 28.11
N GLY A 563 20.74 30.85 29.19
CA GLY A 563 20.48 29.52 29.74
C GLY A 563 19.64 28.62 28.83
N ARG A 564 18.83 29.22 27.95
CA ARG A 564 18.00 28.46 26.99
C ARG A 564 18.87 27.75 25.96
N GLU A 565 19.87 28.47 25.44
CA GLU A 565 20.83 27.99 24.44
C GLU A 565 21.75 26.91 25.03
N GLY A 566 22.14 27.05 26.30
CA GLY A 566 22.87 26.03 27.03
C GLY A 566 22.09 24.72 27.18
N LEU A 567 20.78 24.80 27.46
CA LEU A 567 19.90 23.63 27.56
C LEU A 567 19.77 22.91 26.20
N VAL A 568 19.51 23.65 25.12
CA VAL A 568 19.44 23.07 23.76
C VAL A 568 20.76 22.41 23.41
N THR A 569 21.89 23.06 23.70
CA THR A 569 23.22 22.49 23.48
C THR A 569 23.34 21.15 24.20
N ALA A 570 23.03 21.08 25.49
CA ALA A 570 23.15 19.84 26.27
C ALA A 570 22.27 18.69 25.77
N LEU A 571 21.03 18.99 25.35
CA LEU A 571 20.08 17.98 24.85
C LEU A 571 20.43 17.48 23.44
N THR A 572 21.10 18.30 22.63
CA THR A 572 21.42 17.99 21.23
C THR A 572 22.80 17.37 21.04
N ARG A 573 23.66 17.30 22.06
CA ARG A 573 25.00 16.69 21.92
C ARG A 573 25.02 15.15 21.98
N ALA A 574 23.92 14.52 22.39
CA ALA A 574 23.80 13.06 22.43
C ALA A 574 23.41 12.49 21.07
N ARG A 575 24.15 11.46 20.59
CA ARG A 575 23.80 10.69 19.38
C ARG A 575 22.85 9.54 19.66
N ARG A 576 23.02 8.90 20.82
CA ARG A 576 22.15 7.82 21.29
C ARG A 576 21.45 8.36 22.53
N ALA A 577 21.98 8.16 23.73
CA ALA A 577 21.23 8.36 24.97
C ALA A 577 21.54 9.65 25.72
N THR A 578 20.51 10.22 26.35
CA THR A 578 20.61 11.34 27.28
C THR A 578 20.10 10.90 28.65
N HIS A 579 20.98 10.94 29.66
CA HIS A 579 20.63 10.64 31.04
C HIS A 579 20.63 11.92 31.86
N ILE A 580 19.46 12.35 32.34
CA ILE A 580 19.33 13.54 33.19
C ILE A 580 19.33 13.09 34.64
N VAL A 581 20.26 13.59 35.44
CA VAL A 581 20.32 13.40 36.89
C VAL A 581 19.94 14.72 37.53
N SER A 582 18.88 14.69 38.35
CA SER A 582 18.41 15.86 39.08
C SER A 582 18.10 15.50 40.52
N CYS A 583 18.43 16.41 41.42
CA CYS A 583 18.08 16.32 42.84
C CYS A 583 16.78 17.03 43.18
N VAL A 584 16.18 17.67 42.17
CA VAL A 584 14.95 18.43 42.29
C VAL A 584 13.91 17.82 41.37
N SER A 585 12.78 17.43 41.94
CA SER A 585 11.62 16.98 41.17
C SER A 585 10.81 18.18 40.65
N PRO A 586 10.08 18.04 39.53
CA PRO A 586 9.20 19.09 39.02
C PRO A 586 8.16 19.55 40.04
N ASP A 587 7.69 18.68 40.92
CA ASP A 587 6.71 19.02 41.97
C ASP A 587 7.26 19.97 43.03
N ALA A 588 8.58 20.02 43.22
CA ALA A 588 9.23 20.92 44.18
C ALA A 588 9.51 22.31 43.59
N LEU A 589 9.31 22.50 42.29
CA LEU A 589 9.63 23.74 41.58
C LEU A 589 8.39 24.60 41.38
N GLU A 590 8.53 25.91 41.65
CA GLU A 590 7.49 26.89 41.37
C GLU A 590 7.75 27.55 40.01
N PRO A 591 6.91 27.32 38.97
CA PRO A 591 7.19 27.79 37.61
C PRO A 591 7.21 29.32 37.49
N GLN A 592 6.55 30.04 38.40
CA GLN A 592 6.50 31.51 38.40
C GLN A 592 7.85 32.16 38.80
N LYS A 593 8.73 31.40 39.47
CA LYS A 593 10.03 31.88 39.96
C LYS A 593 11.20 31.43 39.07
N LEU A 594 10.92 30.68 38.00
CA LEU A 594 11.93 30.17 37.07
C LEU A 594 12.00 31.07 35.84
N GLU A 595 13.22 31.41 35.44
CA GLU A 595 13.50 32.25 34.27
C GLU A 595 14.36 31.50 33.24
N HIS A 596 14.33 31.96 31.99
CA HIS A 596 15.17 31.48 30.89
C HIS A 596 15.17 29.94 30.74
N GLY A 597 16.36 29.32 30.72
CA GLY A 597 16.53 27.89 30.50
C GLY A 597 16.05 27.02 31.66
N ALA A 598 15.97 27.57 32.88
CA ALA A 598 15.44 26.83 34.02
C ALA A 598 13.93 26.54 33.88
N LEU A 599 13.17 27.47 33.29
CA LEU A 599 11.76 27.26 32.97
C LEU A 599 11.59 26.21 31.87
N ASP A 600 12.43 26.25 30.84
CA ASP A 600 12.40 25.26 29.76
C ASP A 600 12.75 23.85 30.26
N PHE A 601 13.74 23.75 31.15
CA PHE A 601 14.09 22.49 31.79
C PHE A 601 12.91 21.92 32.58
N TYR A 602 12.22 22.76 33.38
CA TYR A 602 11.00 22.36 34.09
C TYR A 602 9.91 21.83 33.15
N ARG A 603 9.65 22.51 32.03
CA ARG A 603 8.65 22.10 31.04
C ARG A 603 9.02 20.78 30.37
N LEU A 604 10.30 20.58 30.04
CA LEU A 604 10.80 19.31 29.50
C LEU A 604 10.58 18.16 30.48
N MET A 605 10.90 18.36 31.77
CA MET A 605 10.70 17.33 32.79
C MET A 605 9.22 16.95 32.95
N ARG A 606 8.32 17.94 32.92
CA ARG A 606 6.87 17.70 32.92
C ARG A 606 6.39 16.97 31.66
N ALA A 607 6.92 17.32 30.49
CA ALA A 607 6.60 16.64 29.24
C ALA A 607 7.04 15.17 29.28
N HIS A 608 8.20 14.89 29.88
CA HIS A 608 8.69 13.53 30.09
C HIS A 608 7.80 12.73 31.04
N GLU A 609 7.42 13.26 32.20
CA GLU A 609 6.48 12.61 33.13
C GLU A 609 5.12 12.30 32.47
N ALA A 610 4.58 13.25 31.69
CA ALA A 610 3.33 13.06 30.98
C ALA A 610 3.44 12.03 29.84
N HIS A 611 4.61 11.90 29.21
CA HIS A 611 4.85 10.86 28.21
C HIS A 611 4.98 9.48 28.87
N GLN A 612 5.73 9.36 29.96
CA GLN A 612 5.84 8.11 30.72
C GLN A 612 4.47 7.61 31.18
N LYS A 613 3.64 8.47 31.76
CA LYS A 613 2.27 8.10 32.17
C LYS A 613 1.42 7.57 31.01
N ARG A 614 1.49 8.21 29.83
CA ARG A 614 0.78 7.73 28.63
C ARG A 614 1.28 6.37 28.17
N VAL A 615 2.60 6.15 28.20
CA VAL A 615 3.20 4.87 27.83
C VAL A 615 2.80 3.79 28.84
N ASP A 616 2.82 4.10 30.13
CA ASP A 616 2.39 3.18 31.19
C ASP A 616 0.89 2.86 31.08
N GLU A 617 0.04 3.87 30.83
CA GLU A 617 -1.40 3.71 30.58
C GLU A 617 -1.65 2.85 29.34
N GLN A 618 -0.91 3.05 28.25
CA GLN A 618 -0.99 2.22 27.04
C GLN A 618 -0.54 0.78 27.30
N GLN A 619 0.55 0.58 28.03
CA GLN A 619 1.01 -0.76 28.42
C GLN A 619 0.05 -1.44 29.38
N GLN A 620 -0.59 -0.69 30.27
CA GLN A 620 -1.55 -1.20 31.24
C GLN A 620 -2.91 -1.49 30.58
N ALA A 621 -3.36 -0.66 29.63
CA ALA A 621 -4.49 -0.93 28.76
C ALA A 621 -4.24 -2.13 27.85
N ALA A 622 -3.01 -2.31 27.34
CA ALA A 622 -2.64 -3.52 26.59
C ALA A 622 -2.61 -4.80 27.47
N ARG A 623 -2.40 -4.66 28.78
CA ARG A 623 -2.43 -5.79 29.75
C ARG A 623 -3.84 -6.12 30.24
N ILE A 624 -4.81 -5.22 30.10
CA ILE A 624 -6.20 -5.46 30.46
C ILE A 624 -6.96 -5.72 29.16
N PRO A 625 -7.27 -6.97 28.80
CA PRO A 625 -8.08 -7.23 27.62
C PRO A 625 -9.50 -6.74 27.89
N GLU A 626 -9.87 -5.57 27.37
CA GLU A 626 -11.26 -5.09 27.35
C GLU A 626 -12.13 -5.87 26.34
N LYS A 627 -11.52 -6.75 25.53
CA LYS A 627 -12.25 -7.76 24.76
C LYS A 627 -12.41 -9.02 25.62
N MET A 628 -13.65 -9.52 25.76
CA MET A 628 -13.87 -10.93 26.07
C MET A 628 -12.96 -11.78 25.16
N PRO A 629 -12.40 -12.91 25.63
CA PRO A 629 -11.68 -13.81 24.74
C PRO A 629 -12.63 -14.18 23.59
N ASP A 630 -12.32 -13.69 22.39
CA ASP A 630 -13.00 -14.12 21.18
C ASP A 630 -12.79 -15.65 21.09
N ASN A 631 -13.86 -16.39 20.82
CA ASN A 631 -13.81 -17.86 20.77
C ASN A 631 -12.62 -18.31 19.91
N GLU A 632 -11.66 -19.03 20.50
CA GLU A 632 -10.48 -19.58 19.81
C GLU A 632 -10.84 -20.45 18.59
N PHE A 633 -12.09 -20.91 18.50
CA PHE A 633 -12.62 -21.67 17.37
C PHE A 633 -12.91 -20.81 16.11
N LEU A 634 -12.99 -19.48 16.24
CA LEU A 634 -13.27 -18.54 15.14
C LEU A 634 -12.11 -17.59 14.84
N ALA A 635 -10.99 -17.69 15.58
CA ALA A 635 -9.79 -16.90 15.34
C ALA A 635 -9.02 -17.45 14.13
N GLY A 636 -9.38 -16.98 12.93
CA GLY A 636 -8.41 -16.90 11.84
C GLY A 636 -7.33 -15.89 12.23
N GLU A 637 -6.07 -16.23 12.02
CA GLU A 637 -4.85 -15.55 12.49
C GLU A 637 -4.95 -14.01 12.60
N ASP A 638 -4.80 -13.51 13.84
CA ASP A 638 -4.83 -12.10 14.23
C ASP A 638 -3.68 -11.29 13.61
N TYR A 639 -3.91 -10.71 12.43
CA TYR A 639 -3.15 -9.56 11.93
C TYR A 639 -4.04 -8.32 12.09
N GLY A 640 -3.64 -7.35 12.93
CA GLY A 640 -4.38 -6.10 13.20
C GLY A 640 -4.78 -5.31 11.94
N PRO A 641 -5.56 -4.21 12.03
CA PRO A 641 -6.12 -3.52 10.86
C PRO A 641 -5.05 -3.18 9.82
N LEU A 642 -5.35 -3.35 8.52
CA LEU A 642 -4.46 -2.95 7.42
C LEU A 642 -4.21 -1.44 7.50
N PRO A 643 -2.96 -0.98 7.26
CA PRO A 643 -2.72 0.45 7.19
C PRO A 643 -3.40 1.02 5.94
N ASP A 644 -4.25 2.03 6.13
CA ASP A 644 -4.82 2.78 5.01
C ASP A 644 -3.77 3.76 4.49
N THR A 645 -3.26 3.48 3.29
CA THR A 645 -2.24 4.30 2.63
C THR A 645 -2.84 5.52 1.90
N GLY A 646 -4.17 5.63 1.82
CA GLY A 646 -4.87 6.63 1.03
C GLY A 646 -4.83 6.38 -0.48
N ASP A 647 -4.25 5.25 -0.92
CA ASP A 647 -4.19 4.80 -2.30
C ASP A 647 -4.82 3.41 -2.40
N TRP A 648 -5.82 3.27 -3.28
CA TRP A 648 -6.56 2.04 -3.49
C TRP A 648 -5.67 0.90 -4.03
N LEU A 649 -4.70 1.20 -4.90
CA LEU A 649 -3.81 0.18 -5.48
C LEU A 649 -2.86 -0.40 -4.45
N LEU A 650 -2.32 0.47 -3.59
CA LEU A 650 -1.49 0.03 -2.48
C LEU A 650 -2.32 -0.75 -1.49
N ASN A 651 -3.53 -0.28 -1.13
CA ASN A 651 -4.41 -1.00 -0.22
C ASN A 651 -4.77 -2.41 -0.75
N ASP A 652 -5.05 -2.58 -2.05
CA ASP A 652 -5.25 -3.91 -2.67
C ASP A 652 -4.01 -4.79 -2.54
N LEU A 653 -2.83 -4.24 -2.87
CA LEU A 653 -1.55 -4.95 -2.72
C LEU A 653 -1.32 -5.41 -1.27
N LEU A 654 -1.66 -4.58 -0.28
CA LEU A 654 -1.53 -4.93 1.14
C LEU A 654 -2.49 -6.04 1.56
N VAL A 655 -3.73 -6.05 1.03
CA VAL A 655 -4.68 -7.14 1.25
C VAL A 655 -4.11 -8.46 0.72
N ARG A 656 -3.57 -8.46 -0.51
CA ARG A 656 -2.97 -9.66 -1.13
C ARG A 656 -1.75 -10.15 -0.36
N LEU A 657 -0.85 -9.25 0.04
CA LEU A 657 0.32 -9.60 0.86
C LEU A 657 -0.08 -10.26 2.19
N ARG A 658 -1.14 -9.73 2.83
CA ARG A 658 -1.66 -10.30 4.08
C ARG A 658 -2.27 -11.68 3.87
N GLN A 659 -3.01 -11.89 2.79
CA GLN A 659 -3.55 -13.22 2.44
C GLN A 659 -2.44 -14.27 2.24
N ARG A 660 -1.24 -13.84 1.85
CA ARG A 660 -0.03 -14.67 1.74
C ARG A 660 0.79 -14.78 3.04
N GLY A 661 0.27 -14.29 4.17
CA GLY A 661 0.90 -14.41 5.49
C GLY A 661 2.03 -13.41 5.77
N VAL A 662 2.19 -12.34 4.97
CA VAL A 662 3.19 -11.29 5.21
C VAL A 662 2.67 -10.36 6.32
N ARG A 663 3.49 -10.11 7.35
CA ARG A 663 3.17 -9.11 8.36
C ARG A 663 3.50 -7.72 7.83
N ILE A 664 2.55 -6.80 7.93
CA ILE A 664 2.63 -5.46 7.35
C ILE A 664 2.49 -4.43 8.47
N GLU A 665 3.39 -3.44 8.47
CA GLU A 665 3.28 -2.27 9.34
C GLU A 665 3.16 -0.97 8.50
N PRO A 666 2.42 0.03 9.00
CA PRO A 666 2.31 1.32 8.33
C PRO A 666 3.69 1.96 8.10
N GLY A 667 3.86 2.54 6.92
CA GLY A 667 4.99 3.41 6.62
C GLY A 667 4.79 4.82 7.18
N GLY A 668 5.86 5.60 7.15
CA GLY A 668 5.84 7.02 7.48
C GLY A 668 6.64 7.85 6.48
N GLY A 669 6.18 9.06 6.18
CA GLY A 669 6.95 10.00 5.37
C GLY A 669 7.04 9.63 3.88
N LEU A 670 8.19 9.08 3.47
CA LEU A 670 8.46 8.62 2.10
C LEU A 670 8.19 7.12 1.93
N VAL A 671 8.01 6.39 3.03
CA VAL A 671 7.76 4.96 3.06
C VAL A 671 6.25 4.74 3.03
N ALA A 672 5.78 3.87 2.13
CA ALA A 672 4.37 3.49 2.04
C ALA A 672 4.03 2.45 3.11
N PHE A 673 4.81 1.38 3.20
CA PHE A 673 4.65 0.34 4.21
C PHE A 673 5.96 -0.43 4.44
N ILE A 674 6.00 -1.20 5.52
CA ILE A 674 7.07 -2.14 5.84
C ILE A 674 6.50 -3.55 5.85
N ALA A 675 7.19 -4.48 5.19
CA ALA A 675 6.86 -5.89 5.14
C ALA A 675 7.89 -6.72 5.93
N TYR A 676 7.38 -7.62 6.75
CA TYR A 676 8.15 -8.57 7.56
C TYR A 676 7.74 -10.00 7.22
N ALA A 677 8.68 -10.93 7.37
CA ALA A 677 8.35 -12.35 7.35
C ALA A 677 7.44 -12.66 8.55
N PRO A 678 6.49 -13.61 8.42
CA PRO A 678 5.76 -14.11 9.58
C PRO A 678 6.76 -14.63 10.60
N ALA A 679 6.47 -14.43 11.88
CA ALA A 679 7.28 -14.96 12.96
C ALA A 679 7.15 -16.49 13.00
N GLY A 680 8.00 -17.19 12.23
CA GLY A 680 8.17 -18.64 12.35
C GLY A 680 8.80 -18.96 13.70
N GLY A 681 8.10 -19.74 14.53
CA GLY A 681 8.53 -20.12 15.88
C GLY A 681 9.68 -21.13 15.92
N GLY A 682 10.86 -20.73 15.46
CA GLY A 682 12.10 -21.50 15.60
C GLY A 682 13.27 -20.58 15.95
N ASP A 683 13.94 -20.84 17.07
CA ASP A 683 15.08 -20.08 17.60
C ASP A 683 16.35 -20.07 16.70
N ASP A 684 16.34 -20.69 15.52
CA ASP A 684 17.53 -20.97 14.70
C ASP A 684 17.49 -20.45 13.24
N GLU A 685 16.44 -19.77 12.78
CA GLU A 685 16.46 -19.08 11.47
C GLU A 685 16.86 -17.61 11.63
N GLU A 686 17.93 -17.18 10.95
CA GLU A 686 18.31 -15.77 10.88
C GLU A 686 17.08 -14.95 10.46
N PRO A 687 16.67 -13.93 11.24
CA PRO A 687 15.47 -13.17 10.93
C PRO A 687 15.62 -12.54 9.54
N ALA A 688 14.73 -12.90 8.63
CA ALA A 688 14.75 -12.37 7.27
C ALA A 688 14.68 -10.84 7.32
N MET A 689 15.60 -10.18 6.60
CA MET A 689 15.72 -8.73 6.69
C MET A 689 14.45 -8.04 6.19
N PRO A 690 13.88 -7.11 6.98
CA PRO A 690 12.61 -6.47 6.64
C PRO A 690 12.72 -5.64 5.36
N LEU A 691 11.60 -5.56 4.63
CA LEU A 691 11.50 -4.82 3.37
C LEU A 691 10.75 -3.51 3.57
N VAL A 692 11.38 -2.41 3.17
CA VAL A 692 10.76 -1.09 3.08
C VAL A 692 10.26 -0.86 1.66
N ALA A 693 8.96 -0.61 1.51
CA ALA A 693 8.34 -0.27 0.24
C ALA A 693 8.02 1.23 0.15
N CYS A 694 8.49 1.88 -0.92
CA CYS A 694 8.14 3.26 -1.26
C CYS A 694 7.30 3.26 -2.54
N SER A 695 6.24 4.07 -2.61
CA SER A 695 5.39 4.18 -3.80
C SER A 695 5.55 5.54 -4.48
N ASP A 696 5.61 5.56 -5.81
CA ASP A 696 5.58 6.78 -6.61
C ASP A 696 4.20 7.46 -6.65
N ALA A 697 3.13 6.77 -6.25
CA ALA A 697 1.83 7.37 -6.00
C ALA A 697 1.84 8.35 -4.82
N SER A 698 2.80 8.22 -3.89
CA SER A 698 2.92 9.14 -2.76
C SER A 698 3.33 10.54 -3.24
N PRO A 699 2.54 11.60 -2.95
CA PRO A 699 2.89 12.98 -3.34
C PRO A 699 4.25 13.43 -2.81
N ARG A 700 4.64 12.91 -1.64
CA ARG A 700 5.95 13.19 -1.02
C ARG A 700 7.09 12.53 -1.79
N PHE A 701 6.90 11.29 -2.25
CA PHE A 701 7.89 10.60 -3.08
C PHE A 701 8.03 11.28 -4.45
N ALA A 702 6.91 11.69 -5.06
CA ALA A 702 6.89 12.35 -6.37
C ALA A 702 7.58 13.73 -6.35
N SER A 703 7.41 14.51 -5.28
CA SER A 703 8.03 15.84 -5.11
C SER A 703 9.53 15.79 -4.72
N THR A 704 10.05 14.60 -4.41
CA THR A 704 11.43 14.42 -3.98
C THR A 704 12.39 14.34 -5.17
N SER A 705 13.60 14.90 -5.03
CA SER A 705 14.61 14.85 -6.09
C SER A 705 14.97 13.41 -6.50
N VAL A 706 15.32 13.21 -7.77
CA VAL A 706 15.69 11.88 -8.30
C VAL A 706 16.88 11.28 -7.54
N ARG A 707 17.87 12.10 -7.19
CA ARG A 707 19.03 11.65 -6.40
C ARG A 707 18.63 11.19 -5.00
N GLU A 708 17.69 11.87 -4.37
CA GLU A 708 17.19 11.52 -3.04
C GLU A 708 16.41 10.20 -3.07
N ARG A 709 15.42 10.08 -3.95
CA ARG A 709 14.53 8.90 -4.01
C ARG A 709 15.21 7.64 -4.55
N THR A 710 16.09 7.79 -5.54
CA THR A 710 16.68 6.64 -6.26
C THR A 710 18.06 6.24 -5.73
N ARG A 711 18.81 7.12 -5.03
CA ARG A 711 20.13 6.78 -4.46
C ARG A 711 20.22 6.97 -2.95
N LEU A 712 20.05 8.20 -2.45
CA LEU A 712 20.37 8.53 -1.06
C LEU A 712 19.48 7.78 -0.05
N LEU A 713 18.19 7.64 -0.34
CA LEU A 713 17.26 6.89 0.52
C LEU A 713 17.60 5.38 0.53
N PRO A 714 17.70 4.69 -0.62
CA PRO A 714 18.11 3.28 -0.65
C PRO A 714 19.46 2.99 0.02
N GLU A 715 20.45 3.86 -0.20
CA GLU A 715 21.79 3.73 0.39
C GLU A 715 21.74 3.80 1.93
N ARG A 716 20.96 4.74 2.48
CA ARG A 716 20.78 4.85 3.94
C ARG A 716 20.04 3.65 4.52
N LEU A 717 18.98 3.19 3.86
CA LEU A 717 18.23 1.99 4.28
C LEU A 717 19.13 0.75 4.27
N GLY A 718 19.93 0.58 3.22
CA GLY A 718 20.90 -0.52 3.13
C GLY A 718 21.97 -0.49 4.23
N LEU A 719 22.48 0.70 4.60
CA LEU A 719 23.44 0.85 5.71
C LEU A 719 22.84 0.46 7.07
N THR A 720 21.52 0.58 7.22
CA THR A 720 20.78 0.19 8.43
C THR A 720 20.35 -1.30 8.43
N GLY A 721 20.69 -2.07 7.39
CA GLY A 721 20.28 -3.47 7.25
C GLY A 721 18.85 -3.68 6.75
N TRP A 722 18.23 -2.65 6.14
CA TRP A 722 16.89 -2.76 5.57
C TRP A 722 16.97 -3.03 4.07
N ASN A 723 16.10 -3.92 3.59
CA ASN A 723 15.87 -4.07 2.16
C ASN A 723 14.97 -2.93 1.67
N TYR A 724 15.15 -2.52 0.41
CA TYR A 724 14.40 -1.42 -0.19
C TYR A 724 13.78 -1.82 -1.53
N LEU A 725 12.51 -1.49 -1.73
CA LEU A 725 11.80 -1.65 -2.99
C LEU A 725 11.01 -0.38 -3.34
N THR A 726 11.16 0.08 -4.57
CA THR A 726 10.28 1.09 -5.16
C THR A 726 9.14 0.40 -5.89
N LEU A 727 7.91 0.72 -5.48
CA LEU A 727 6.67 0.34 -6.14
C LEU A 727 6.30 1.45 -7.12
N ASN A 728 6.06 1.06 -8.36
CA ASN A 728 5.56 1.96 -9.39
C ASN A 728 4.07 1.68 -9.61
N THR A 729 3.24 2.72 -9.64
CA THR A 729 1.79 2.62 -9.81
C THR A 729 1.39 1.77 -11.01
N VAL A 730 2.07 1.93 -12.15
CA VAL A 730 1.77 1.19 -13.39
C VAL A 730 2.10 -0.28 -13.24
N GLU A 731 3.16 -0.63 -12.51
CA GLU A 731 3.51 -2.02 -12.25
C GLU A 731 2.54 -2.68 -11.26
N VAL A 732 2.17 -1.98 -10.18
CA VAL A 732 1.21 -2.48 -9.19
C VAL A 732 -0.16 -2.68 -9.83
N PHE A 733 -0.56 -1.79 -10.75
CA PHE A 733 -1.81 -1.93 -11.50
C PHE A 733 -1.76 -3.10 -12.50
N ALA A 734 -0.69 -3.20 -13.30
CA ALA A 734 -0.63 -4.15 -14.41
C ALA A 734 -0.49 -5.62 -13.97
N ASP A 735 0.27 -5.89 -12.91
CA ASP A 735 0.48 -7.24 -12.39
C ASP A 735 0.76 -7.20 -10.88
N PRO A 736 -0.29 -7.03 -10.05
CA PRO A 736 -0.14 -6.96 -8.60
C PRO A 736 0.44 -8.26 -8.02
N ASP A 737 0.08 -9.41 -8.58
CA ASP A 737 0.54 -10.72 -8.08
C ASP A 737 2.04 -10.92 -8.30
N ALA A 738 2.60 -10.49 -9.43
CA ALA A 738 4.05 -10.51 -9.63
C ALA A 738 4.81 -9.54 -8.70
N VAL A 739 4.16 -8.46 -8.22
CA VAL A 739 4.72 -7.57 -7.20
C VAL A 739 4.69 -8.24 -5.83
N VAL A 740 3.59 -8.89 -5.47
CA VAL A 740 3.46 -9.68 -4.22
C VAL A 740 4.54 -10.75 -4.16
N GLU A 741 4.68 -11.56 -5.22
CA GLU A 741 5.69 -12.61 -5.32
C GLU A 741 7.11 -12.07 -5.15
N ARG A 742 7.38 -10.88 -5.68
CA ARG A 742 8.68 -10.23 -5.53
C ARG A 742 8.93 -9.79 -4.10
N ILE A 743 7.93 -9.20 -3.44
CA ILE A 743 8.02 -8.79 -2.04
C ILE A 743 8.27 -10.01 -1.17
N MET A 744 7.54 -11.11 -1.39
CA MET A 744 7.75 -12.38 -0.68
C MET A 744 9.19 -12.89 -0.83
N ARG A 745 9.73 -12.90 -2.05
CA ARG A 745 11.14 -13.29 -2.28
C ARG A 745 12.13 -12.41 -1.55
N TYR A 746 11.90 -11.09 -1.48
CA TYR A 746 12.76 -10.16 -0.74
C TYR A 746 12.72 -10.38 0.77
N VAL A 747 11.56 -10.78 1.27
CA VAL A 747 11.31 -11.08 2.70
C VAL A 747 11.68 -12.53 3.04
N GLY A 748 12.20 -13.31 2.08
CA GLY A 748 12.69 -14.66 2.31
C GLY A 748 11.62 -15.75 2.28
N MET A 749 10.38 -15.43 1.90
CA MET A 749 9.28 -16.39 1.76
C MET A 749 9.36 -17.03 0.37
N ARG A 750 9.37 -18.37 0.30
CA ARG A 750 9.22 -19.13 -0.96
C ARG A 750 7.81 -19.70 -1.01
N GLU A 751 7.16 -19.64 -2.18
CA GLU A 751 5.96 -20.43 -2.41
C GLU A 751 6.34 -21.92 -2.34
N ASP A 752 5.74 -22.64 -1.39
CA ASP A 752 5.62 -24.09 -1.50
C ASP A 752 4.66 -24.35 -2.68
N ASN A 753 5.21 -24.63 -3.85
CA ASN A 753 4.45 -25.11 -5.01
C ASN A 753 3.62 -26.33 -4.58
N SER A 754 2.34 -26.10 -4.32
CA SER A 754 1.33 -27.11 -3.94
C SER A 754 0.26 -27.16 -5.01
#